data_AF-A0AA90CRG7-F1
#
_entry.id   AF-A0AA90CRG7-F1
#
_cell.length_a   1.000
_cell.length_b   1.000
_cell.length_c   1.000
_cell.angle_alpha   90.00
_cell.angle_beta   90.00
_cell.angle_gamma   90.00
#
_symmetry.space_group_name_H-M   'P 1'
#
loop_
_entity.id
_entity.type
_entity.pdbx_description
1 polymer ?
#
loop_
_entity_poly.entity_id
_entity_poly.type
_entity_poly.pdbx_seq_one_letter_code
_entity_poly.pdbx_strand_id
1 'polypeptide(L)'
;MATPGFFQRQANARRNTSVLVVLFLTAVVLITLAVCLVGYLVTRSESTPLPFHHWLLSPHGITTAAAVVVLIVIGSLVRWVDLAGGGSRVAKMVGARLIDPDTRDLDERKLRNIVEEMAIASGVSVPELYVMDGETSINAFVAGYSPGEAVMVVTKGALSQLDRDELQGVVGHEFSHILNGDMRLNVRLIAILAGILMIGQIGQFLLRAGFYSSAIRSRNRDGRAQAAMGVLGLALMIIGYVGVFFGRLIQAAVSRQREMLADASSVQFTRNPGGIGGALFKIGMTSGYLDTTSHASDMNHMCFGESARMKFSSLLASHPPVNERINAIQPGLLARLRSRLRDTEPSAKLHTNTPQPEAARFADLANQVAGPVRGTPGARLSPLRSSFNETAPQPATLLSSRVGTVTPQSEAFAADLLQQLPATFRNLLYTRAGAIQLCYGLLTYHLPPNERERCLALLPENTLLGGQSEILAKLYPTLMTLDEAARFPILELAMPALRKLDADERRLMLGNVRKLVAADKRLSLFELALNTFLNRHLAPNAEQAVPVRHRSYRSVRANIECVVGLFARAGSHSEQEAENLYQEAIAGFFSEPNQPPASSVSIKELQTTLASLSRLSPLLKPGIIDACGHCILHDGKVEVREYELMRLVADQLDCPMPPL
;
A
#
# COMPACT_ATOMS: atom_id res chain seq x y z
N MET A 1 15.84 -19.43 -3.62
CA MET A 1 14.88 -19.43 -2.49
C MET A 1 13.55 -18.92 -3.04
N ALA A 2 12.45 -19.65 -2.86
CA ALA A 2 11.14 -19.19 -3.31
C ALA A 2 10.77 -17.88 -2.61
N THR A 3 10.36 -16.87 -3.38
CA THR A 3 9.85 -15.61 -2.83
C THR A 3 8.59 -15.88 -2.01
N PRO A 4 8.52 -15.45 -0.73
CA PRO A 4 7.35 -15.70 0.11
C PRO A 4 6.11 -15.05 -0.48
N GLY A 5 4.98 -15.77 -0.54
CA GLY A 5 3.70 -15.27 -1.07
C GLY A 5 3.07 -14.14 -0.21
N PHE A 6 2.07 -13.45 -0.75
CA PHE A 6 1.42 -12.25 -0.15
C PHE A 6 1.05 -12.44 1.33
N PHE A 7 0.34 -13.51 1.67
CA PHE A 7 -0.09 -13.78 3.05
C PHE A 7 1.07 -14.06 4.01
N GLN A 8 2.16 -14.67 3.52
CA GLN A 8 3.37 -14.88 4.30
C GLN A 8 4.06 -13.55 4.60
N ARG A 9 4.10 -12.64 3.62
CA ARG A 9 4.62 -11.27 3.79
C ARG A 9 3.81 -10.51 4.85
N GLN A 10 2.47 -10.58 4.80
CA GLN A 10 1.61 -10.01 5.84
C GLN A 10 1.86 -10.60 7.24
N ALA A 11 2.05 -11.91 7.34
CA ALA A 11 2.31 -12.58 8.62
C ALA A 11 3.68 -12.19 9.19
N ASN A 12 4.70 -12.11 8.34
CA ASN A 12 6.04 -11.64 8.71
C ASN A 12 5.99 -10.18 9.18
N ALA A 13 5.25 -9.30 8.50
CA ALA A 13 5.06 -7.91 8.92
C ALA A 13 4.44 -7.81 10.34
N ARG A 14 3.48 -8.69 10.65
CA ARG A 14 2.90 -8.77 12.01
C ARG A 14 3.88 -9.30 13.05
N ARG A 15 4.65 -10.35 12.74
CA ARG A 15 5.70 -10.87 13.63
C ARG A 15 6.75 -9.81 13.92
N ASN A 16 7.21 -9.09 12.91
CA ASN A 16 8.17 -8.01 13.08
C ASN A 16 7.59 -6.86 13.89
N THR A 17 6.29 -6.58 13.77
CA THR A 17 5.61 -5.63 14.66
C THR A 17 5.70 -6.07 16.14
N SER A 18 5.56 -7.38 16.44
CA SER A 18 5.69 -7.85 17.82
C SER A 18 7.12 -7.66 18.37
N VAL A 19 8.15 -7.90 17.54
CA VAL A 19 9.55 -7.63 17.89
C VAL A 19 9.76 -6.14 18.12
N LEU A 20 9.19 -5.30 17.27
CA LEU A 20 9.26 -3.84 17.41
C LEU A 20 8.63 -3.35 18.73
N VAL A 21 7.49 -3.92 19.13
CA VAL A 21 6.87 -3.59 20.43
C VAL A 21 7.79 -3.96 21.58
N VAL A 22 8.45 -5.13 21.53
CA VAL A 22 9.43 -5.53 22.56
C VAL A 22 10.61 -4.54 22.60
N LEU A 23 11.17 -4.19 21.44
CA LEU A 23 12.27 -3.22 21.35
C LEU A 23 11.85 -1.84 21.87
N PHE A 24 10.62 -1.42 21.59
CA PHE A 24 10.06 -0.17 22.12
C PHE A 24 9.94 -0.21 23.64
N LEU A 25 9.37 -1.28 24.22
CA LEU A 25 9.27 -1.41 25.68
C LEU A 25 10.66 -1.36 26.33
N THR A 26 11.65 -2.02 25.74
CA THR A 26 13.05 -1.93 26.19
C THR A 26 13.57 -0.48 26.11
N ALA A 27 13.31 0.23 25.02
CA ALA A 27 13.71 1.64 24.88
C ALA A 27 13.04 2.54 25.93
N VAL A 28 11.75 2.34 26.20
CA VAL A 28 11.01 3.08 27.25
C VAL A 28 11.62 2.84 28.62
N VAL A 29 11.97 1.59 28.96
CA VAL A 29 12.65 1.26 30.22
C VAL A 29 14.00 1.98 30.31
N LEU A 30 14.83 1.92 29.26
CA LEU A 30 16.14 2.58 29.24
C LEU A 30 16.04 4.11 29.36
N ILE A 31 15.10 4.73 28.64
CA ILE A 31 14.84 6.18 28.73
C ILE A 31 14.38 6.54 30.15
N THR A 32 13.47 5.75 30.72
CA THR A 32 12.95 5.99 32.08
C THR A 32 14.07 5.90 33.11
N LEU A 33 14.94 4.89 33.03
CA LEU A 33 16.11 4.76 33.90
C LEU A 33 17.09 5.92 33.74
N ALA A 34 17.31 6.39 32.50
CA ALA A 34 18.18 7.54 32.24
C ALA A 34 17.61 8.84 32.83
N VAL A 35 16.30 9.09 32.69
CA VAL A 35 15.64 10.26 33.30
C VAL A 35 15.66 10.16 34.83
N CYS A 36 15.43 8.98 35.39
CA CYS A 36 15.56 8.74 36.83
C CYS A 36 16.99 9.01 37.31
N LEU A 37 18.03 8.63 36.55
CA LEU A 37 19.41 8.93 36.89
C LEU A 37 19.66 10.45 36.92
N VAL A 38 19.12 11.20 35.97
CA VAL A 38 19.19 12.67 35.97
C VAL A 38 18.46 13.24 37.18
N GLY A 39 17.25 12.76 37.47
CA GLY A 39 16.48 13.14 38.67
C GLY A 39 17.25 12.88 39.96
N TYR A 40 17.92 11.74 40.07
CA TYR A 40 18.82 11.42 41.17
C TYR A 40 19.97 12.43 41.26
N LEU A 41 20.66 12.73 40.16
CA LEU A 41 21.77 13.71 40.16
C LEU A 41 21.33 15.13 40.54
N VAL A 42 20.14 15.55 40.13
CA VAL A 42 19.58 16.88 40.46
C VAL A 42 19.10 16.96 41.91
N THR A 43 18.48 15.89 42.43
CA THR A 43 17.96 15.83 43.80
C THR A 43 19.01 15.41 44.83
N ARG A 44 20.19 14.98 44.38
CA ARG A 44 21.37 14.72 45.21
C ARG A 44 21.93 16.04 45.77
N SER A 45 21.21 16.60 46.72
CA SER A 45 21.68 17.56 47.71
C SER A 45 22.57 16.84 48.72
N GLU A 46 23.47 17.58 49.39
CA GLU A 46 24.37 17.09 50.46
C GLU A 46 23.65 16.37 51.63
N SER A 47 22.31 16.38 51.65
CA SER A 47 21.46 15.89 52.75
C SER A 47 20.99 14.43 52.65
N THR A 48 21.20 13.70 51.55
CA THR A 48 20.81 12.28 51.47
C THR A 48 21.78 11.44 50.62
N PRO A 49 22.71 10.67 51.22
CA PRO A 49 23.67 9.81 50.53
C PRO A 49 23.05 8.45 50.16
N LEU A 50 21.78 8.42 49.76
CA LEU A 50 21.13 7.17 49.39
C LEU A 50 21.70 6.66 48.05
N PRO A 51 22.06 5.37 47.94
CA PRO A 51 22.46 4.79 46.66
C PRO A 51 21.32 4.90 45.62
N PHE A 52 21.68 4.96 44.33
CA PHE A 52 20.71 5.11 43.24
C PHE A 52 19.54 4.11 43.31
N HIS A 53 19.80 2.84 43.63
CA HIS A 53 18.74 1.82 43.72
C HIS A 53 17.73 2.10 44.84
N HIS A 54 18.17 2.67 45.97
CA HIS A 54 17.26 3.10 47.03
C HIS A 54 16.50 4.36 46.67
N TRP A 55 17.13 5.32 45.96
CA TRP A 55 16.44 6.49 45.43
C TRP A 55 15.39 6.10 44.39
N LEU A 56 15.70 5.15 43.50
CA LEU A 56 14.79 4.66 42.47
C LEU A 56 13.52 4.03 43.06
N LEU A 57 13.65 3.30 44.16
CA LEU A 57 12.55 2.70 44.91
C LEU A 57 11.86 3.69 45.88
N SER A 58 12.41 4.89 46.06
CA SER A 58 11.79 5.93 46.89
C SER A 58 10.53 6.50 46.23
N PRO A 59 9.66 7.19 46.98
CA PRO A 59 8.50 7.87 46.40
C PRO A 59 8.86 8.84 45.27
N HIS A 60 10.00 9.53 45.36
CA HIS A 60 10.49 10.43 44.31
C HIS A 60 10.93 9.69 43.04
N GLY A 61 11.59 8.54 43.19
CA GLY A 61 12.00 7.71 42.06
C GLY A 61 10.80 7.09 41.34
N ILE A 62 9.86 6.53 42.10
CA ILE A 62 8.63 5.92 41.55
C ILE A 62 7.76 6.97 40.85
N THR A 63 7.56 8.15 41.46
CA THR A 63 6.76 9.22 40.83
C THR A 63 7.41 9.76 39.56
N THR A 64 8.74 9.92 39.54
CA THR A 64 9.49 10.31 38.33
C THR A 64 9.36 9.27 37.23
N ALA A 65 9.58 7.99 37.56
CA ALA A 65 9.45 6.89 36.60
C ALA A 65 8.03 6.79 36.03
N ALA A 66 7.00 6.86 36.91
CA ALA A 66 5.61 6.85 36.51
C ALA A 66 5.27 8.04 35.60
N ALA A 67 5.73 9.26 35.94
CA ALA A 67 5.50 10.45 35.13
C ALA A 67 6.10 10.32 33.72
N VAL A 68 7.31 9.80 33.59
CA VAL A 68 7.97 9.58 32.28
C VAL A 68 7.22 8.54 31.45
N VAL A 69 6.85 7.41 32.05
CA VAL A 69 6.10 6.36 31.35
C VAL A 69 4.74 6.88 30.90
N VAL A 70 4.00 7.57 31.80
CA VAL A 70 2.70 8.18 31.48
C VAL A 70 2.84 9.18 30.35
N LEU A 71 3.87 10.03 30.37
CA LEU A 71 4.11 11.02 29.33
C LEU A 71 4.38 10.37 27.96
N ILE A 72 5.24 9.34 27.91
CA ILE A 72 5.50 8.61 26.67
C ILE A 72 4.23 7.93 26.17
N VAL A 73 3.48 7.27 27.05
CA VAL A 73 2.21 6.60 26.70
C VAL A 73 1.18 7.59 26.18
N ILE A 74 1.03 8.75 26.83
CA ILE A 74 0.12 9.81 26.37
C ILE A 74 0.56 10.32 25.00
N GLY A 75 1.85 10.63 24.81
CA GLY A 75 2.37 11.09 23.52
C GLY A 75 2.13 10.08 22.40
N SER A 76 2.39 8.79 22.65
CA SER A 76 2.11 7.72 21.70
C SER A 76 0.61 7.53 21.45
N LEU A 77 -0.23 7.65 22.49
CA LEU A 77 -1.69 7.48 22.39
C LEU A 77 -2.34 8.62 21.61
N VAL A 78 -1.94 9.87 21.87
CA VAL A 78 -2.39 11.04 21.11
C VAL A 78 -2.06 10.85 19.64
N ARG A 79 -0.81 10.49 19.32
CA ARG A 79 -0.41 10.23 17.94
C ARG A 79 -1.14 9.05 17.32
N TRP A 80 -1.42 8.01 18.10
CA TRP A 80 -2.20 6.86 17.64
C TRP A 80 -3.63 7.26 17.27
N VAL A 81 -4.29 8.06 18.10
CA VAL A 81 -5.65 8.57 17.83
C VAL A 81 -5.67 9.48 16.61
N ASP A 82 -4.65 10.33 16.45
CA ASP A 82 -4.50 11.19 15.27
C ASP A 82 -4.36 10.37 13.98
N LEU A 83 -3.65 9.25 14.03
CA LEU A 83 -3.43 8.37 12.87
C LEU A 83 -4.55 7.35 12.66
N ALA A 84 -5.43 7.15 13.64
CA ALA A 84 -6.50 6.14 13.58
C ALA A 84 -7.59 6.45 12.55
N GLY A 85 -7.67 7.68 12.02
CA GLY A 85 -8.62 8.07 10.99
C GLY A 85 -8.20 7.74 9.56
N GLY A 86 -7.53 6.61 9.35
CA GLY A 86 -7.17 6.12 8.02
C GLY A 86 -6.01 6.84 7.32
N GLY A 87 -5.72 6.42 6.08
CA GLY A 87 -4.63 6.98 5.27
C GLY A 87 -4.84 8.46 4.93
N SER A 88 -6.08 8.88 4.68
CA SER A 88 -6.44 10.28 4.35
C SER A 88 -6.01 11.28 5.43
N ARG A 89 -6.05 10.86 6.70
CA ARG A 89 -5.62 11.68 7.84
C ARG A 89 -4.10 11.84 7.89
N VAL A 90 -3.36 10.77 7.57
CA VAL A 90 -1.90 10.82 7.41
C VAL A 90 -1.50 11.78 6.30
N ALA A 91 -2.21 11.75 5.16
CA ALA A 91 -1.96 12.67 4.05
C ALA A 91 -2.23 14.13 4.42
N LYS A 92 -3.32 14.41 5.14
CA LYS A 92 -3.63 15.77 5.62
C LYS A 92 -2.61 16.27 6.65
N MET A 93 -2.04 15.38 7.48
CA MET A 93 -1.02 15.74 8.47
C MET A 93 0.29 16.24 7.84
N VAL A 94 0.65 15.78 6.63
CA VAL A 94 1.79 16.33 5.87
C VAL A 94 1.42 17.57 5.05
N GLY A 95 0.20 18.10 5.22
CA GLY A 95 -0.27 19.22 4.42
C GLY A 95 -0.47 18.88 2.94
N ALA A 96 -0.67 17.60 2.59
CA ALA A 96 -0.95 17.22 1.22
C ALA A 96 -2.40 17.55 0.84
N ARG A 97 -2.58 18.06 -0.38
CA ARG A 97 -3.86 18.36 -1.00
C ARG A 97 -4.38 17.13 -1.73
N LEU A 98 -5.68 16.82 -1.58
CA LEU A 98 -6.33 15.78 -2.37
C LEU A 98 -6.36 16.19 -3.86
N ILE A 99 -5.91 15.28 -4.74
CA ILE A 99 -6.01 15.45 -6.19
C ILE A 99 -7.46 15.20 -6.60
N ASP A 100 -8.00 16.06 -7.46
CA ASP A 100 -9.33 15.84 -8.01
C ASP A 100 -9.30 14.70 -9.03
N PRO A 101 -10.14 13.64 -8.91
CA PRO A 101 -10.27 12.66 -9.97
C PRO A 101 -10.62 13.30 -11.32
N ASP A 102 -11.31 14.44 -11.39
CA ASP A 102 -11.56 15.19 -12.64
C ASP A 102 -10.55 16.33 -12.88
N THR A 103 -9.33 16.19 -12.36
CA THR A 103 -8.28 17.21 -12.53
C THR A 103 -7.95 17.46 -14.01
N ARG A 104 -7.72 18.73 -14.33
CA ARG A 104 -7.28 19.20 -15.65
C ARG A 104 -5.77 19.33 -15.76
N ASP A 105 -5.05 19.25 -14.64
CA ASP A 105 -3.58 19.30 -14.62
C ASP A 105 -3.02 18.04 -15.30
N LEU A 106 -2.13 18.24 -16.28
CA LEU A 106 -1.56 17.15 -17.07
C LEU A 106 -0.67 16.22 -16.23
N ASP A 107 0.05 16.74 -15.23
CA ASP A 107 0.92 15.95 -14.37
C ASP A 107 0.10 15.13 -13.36
N GLU A 108 -0.96 15.72 -12.79
CA GLU A 108 -1.87 14.99 -11.91
C GLU A 108 -2.61 13.89 -12.68
N ARG A 109 -3.03 14.15 -13.93
CA ARG A 109 -3.62 13.13 -14.82
C ARG A 109 -2.62 12.02 -15.18
N LYS A 110 -1.36 12.36 -15.43
CA LYS A 110 -0.28 11.40 -15.69
C LYS A 110 -0.12 10.44 -14.52
N LEU A 111 -0.04 10.97 -13.30
CA LEU A 111 -0.01 10.14 -12.08
C LEU A 111 -1.24 9.25 -11.97
N ARG A 112 -2.44 9.83 -12.14
CA ARG A 112 -3.71 9.10 -12.04
C ARG A 112 -3.73 7.90 -12.99
N ASN A 113 -3.38 8.10 -14.26
CA ASN A 113 -3.36 7.03 -15.25
C ASN A 113 -2.40 5.90 -14.85
N ILE A 114 -1.19 6.23 -14.41
CA ILE A 114 -0.19 5.25 -13.95
C ILE A 114 -0.72 4.44 -12.76
N VAL A 115 -1.37 5.11 -11.81
CA VAL A 115 -1.93 4.46 -10.62
C VAL A 115 -3.12 3.56 -10.99
N GLU A 116 -3.99 3.98 -11.90
CA GLU A 116 -5.12 3.19 -12.39
C GLU A 116 -4.64 1.92 -13.12
N GLU A 117 -3.64 2.05 -14.00
CA GLU A 117 -2.99 0.92 -14.67
C GLU A 117 -2.45 -0.09 -13.65
N MET A 118 -1.74 0.39 -12.63
CA MET A 118 -1.14 -0.47 -11.61
C MET A 118 -2.19 -1.12 -10.69
N ALA A 119 -3.25 -0.39 -10.34
CA ALA A 119 -4.35 -0.88 -9.51
C ALA A 119 -5.09 -2.05 -10.18
N ILE A 120 -5.46 -1.88 -11.45
CA ILE A 120 -6.12 -2.94 -12.24
C ILE A 120 -5.18 -4.15 -12.39
N ALA A 121 -3.92 -3.91 -12.78
CA ALA A 121 -2.95 -4.97 -13.04
C ALA A 121 -2.61 -5.80 -11.79
N SER A 122 -2.63 -5.17 -10.60
CA SER A 122 -2.35 -5.81 -9.30
C SER A 122 -3.58 -6.27 -8.52
N GLY A 123 -4.79 -5.98 -9.03
CA GLY A 123 -6.05 -6.41 -8.42
C GLY A 123 -6.39 -5.71 -7.10
N VAL A 124 -5.91 -4.49 -6.89
CA VAL A 124 -6.22 -3.65 -5.72
C VAL A 124 -7.07 -2.45 -6.13
N SER A 125 -7.89 -1.96 -5.21
CA SER A 125 -8.68 -0.75 -5.46
C SER A 125 -7.76 0.45 -5.71
N VAL A 126 -8.14 1.34 -6.65
CA VAL A 126 -7.41 2.58 -6.92
C VAL A 126 -7.31 3.41 -5.63
N PRO A 127 -6.10 3.73 -5.13
CA PRO A 127 -5.93 4.55 -3.92
C PRO A 127 -6.31 6.01 -4.18
N GLU A 128 -6.70 6.73 -3.12
CA GLU A 128 -6.83 8.19 -3.22
C GLU A 128 -5.46 8.85 -3.41
N LEU A 129 -5.41 9.85 -4.28
CA LEU A 129 -4.17 10.53 -4.63
C LEU A 129 -4.07 11.90 -3.95
N TYR A 130 -2.94 12.17 -3.32
CA TYR A 130 -2.64 13.45 -2.69
C TYR A 130 -1.32 14.00 -3.21
N VAL A 131 -1.21 15.32 -3.25
CA VAL A 131 0.01 16.03 -3.65
C VAL A 131 0.46 17.02 -2.59
N MET A 132 1.74 17.00 -2.26
CA MET A 132 2.40 18.02 -1.45
C MET A 132 2.90 19.14 -2.36
N ASP A 133 2.08 20.18 -2.54
CA ASP A 133 2.38 21.30 -3.46
C ASP A 133 3.62 22.09 -3.06
N GLY A 134 3.85 22.25 -1.74
CA GLY A 134 4.98 23.01 -1.20
C GLY A 134 6.33 22.28 -1.26
N GLU A 135 6.37 21.05 -1.75
CA GLU A 135 7.56 20.20 -1.69
C GLU A 135 8.15 19.96 -3.08
N THR A 136 9.37 20.46 -3.27
CA THR A 136 10.12 20.33 -4.53
C THR A 136 11.04 19.13 -4.56
N SER A 137 11.33 18.48 -3.43
CA SER A 137 12.06 17.22 -3.42
C SER A 137 11.22 16.10 -4.05
N ILE A 138 11.87 15.11 -4.66
CA ILE A 138 11.19 13.94 -5.24
C ILE A 138 10.89 12.97 -4.10
N ASN A 139 9.61 12.82 -3.75
CA ASN A 139 9.13 11.88 -2.75
C ASN A 139 7.72 11.37 -3.10
N ALA A 140 7.44 10.16 -2.64
CA ALA A 140 6.12 9.56 -2.62
C ALA A 140 6.03 8.62 -1.41
N PHE A 141 4.82 8.35 -0.93
CA PHE A 141 4.60 7.33 0.08
C PHE A 141 3.14 6.86 0.09
N VAL A 142 2.90 5.64 0.57
CA VAL A 142 1.56 5.11 0.83
C VAL A 142 1.23 5.04 2.32
N ALA A 143 -0.03 5.32 2.65
CA ALA A 143 -0.55 5.23 4.01
C ALA A 143 -1.92 4.54 4.04
N GLY A 144 -2.20 3.81 5.11
CA GLY A 144 -3.45 3.06 5.27
C GLY A 144 -3.31 1.86 6.20
N TYR A 145 -4.45 1.24 6.54
CA TYR A 145 -4.50 0.06 7.40
C TYR A 145 -4.76 -1.25 6.63
N SER A 146 -5.37 -1.15 5.44
CA SER A 146 -5.59 -2.24 4.50
C SER A 146 -5.29 -1.77 3.06
N PRO A 147 -5.08 -2.69 2.10
CA PRO A 147 -4.92 -2.34 0.69
C PRO A 147 -6.13 -1.61 0.08
N GLY A 148 -7.34 -1.91 0.55
CA GLY A 148 -8.58 -1.29 0.07
C GLY A 148 -8.79 0.16 0.52
N GLU A 149 -8.01 0.62 1.49
CA GLU A 149 -8.10 1.98 2.08
C GLU A 149 -6.78 2.74 1.91
N ALA A 150 -5.91 2.27 1.02
CA ALA A 150 -4.62 2.90 0.77
C ALA A 150 -4.84 4.30 0.19
N VAL A 151 -4.02 5.25 0.65
CA VAL A 151 -3.82 6.54 -0.02
C VAL A 151 -2.38 6.62 -0.48
N MET A 152 -2.17 7.32 -1.59
CA MET A 152 -0.85 7.60 -2.13
C MET A 152 -0.62 9.11 -2.11
N VAL A 153 0.48 9.50 -1.48
CA VAL A 153 0.92 10.89 -1.42
C VAL A 153 2.16 11.03 -2.30
N VAL A 154 2.18 12.02 -3.18
CA VAL A 154 3.35 12.38 -3.98
C VAL A 154 3.73 13.84 -3.74
N THR A 155 4.97 14.22 -3.99
CA THR A 155 5.37 15.63 -3.96
C THR A 155 5.24 16.29 -5.33
N LYS A 156 5.15 17.63 -5.37
CA LYS A 156 5.22 18.37 -6.63
C LYS A 156 6.54 18.12 -7.36
N GLY A 157 7.63 17.90 -6.62
CA GLY A 157 8.91 17.47 -7.17
C GLY A 157 8.82 16.17 -7.96
N ALA A 158 8.18 15.13 -7.42
CA ALA A 158 8.01 13.86 -8.11
C ALA A 158 7.19 14.00 -9.40
N LEU A 159 6.13 14.81 -9.40
CA LEU A 159 5.27 15.01 -10.57
C LEU A 159 5.97 15.75 -11.72
N SER A 160 6.77 16.76 -11.39
CA SER A 160 7.38 17.69 -12.35
C SER A 160 8.76 17.27 -12.84
N GLN A 161 9.53 16.49 -12.06
CA GLN A 161 10.91 16.13 -12.40
C GLN A 161 11.07 14.70 -12.93
N LEU A 162 10.12 13.81 -12.59
CA LEU A 162 10.12 12.44 -13.11
C LEU A 162 9.37 12.38 -14.44
N ASP A 163 9.95 11.64 -15.38
CA ASP A 163 9.21 11.26 -16.59
C ASP A 163 8.16 10.17 -16.26
N ARG A 164 7.39 9.76 -17.28
CA ARG A 164 6.32 8.77 -17.09
C ARG A 164 6.85 7.43 -16.58
N ASP A 165 7.97 6.97 -17.11
CA ASP A 165 8.55 5.66 -16.80
C ASP A 165 9.18 5.65 -15.40
N GLU A 166 9.86 6.73 -15.05
CA GLU A 166 10.40 6.95 -13.71
C GLU A 166 9.29 7.07 -12.67
N LEU A 167 8.24 7.84 -12.96
CA LEU A 167 7.08 7.94 -12.08
C LEU A 167 6.36 6.60 -11.94
N GLN A 168 6.24 5.83 -13.03
CA GLN A 168 5.69 4.47 -13.00
C GLN A 168 6.56 3.52 -12.17
N GLY A 169 7.88 3.68 -12.19
CA GLY A 169 8.80 2.98 -11.29
C GLY A 169 8.53 3.33 -9.82
N VAL A 170 8.43 4.62 -9.48
CA VAL A 170 8.12 5.04 -8.09
C VAL A 170 6.74 4.52 -7.65
N VAL A 171 5.72 4.62 -8.51
CA VAL A 171 4.38 4.07 -8.21
C VAL A 171 4.44 2.55 -8.04
N GLY A 172 5.16 1.82 -8.89
CA GLY A 172 5.34 0.37 -8.76
C GLY A 172 6.01 -0.02 -7.44
N HIS A 173 7.00 0.75 -7.00
CA HIS A 173 7.63 0.58 -5.68
C HIS A 173 6.60 0.78 -4.54
N GLU A 174 5.82 1.85 -4.59
CA GLU A 174 4.79 2.14 -3.58
C GLU A 174 3.66 1.10 -3.54
N PHE A 175 3.26 0.57 -4.70
CA PHE A 175 2.30 -0.54 -4.75
C PHE A 175 2.87 -1.81 -4.10
N SER A 176 4.18 -2.05 -4.15
CA SER A 176 4.79 -3.14 -3.41
C SER A 176 4.58 -2.98 -1.90
N HIS A 177 4.66 -1.76 -1.36
CA HIS A 177 4.36 -1.49 0.05
C HIS A 177 2.88 -1.70 0.40
N ILE A 178 1.95 -1.37 -0.52
CA ILE A 178 0.51 -1.68 -0.35
C ILE A 178 0.32 -3.19 -0.25
N LEU A 179 0.86 -3.94 -1.21
CA LEU A 179 0.72 -5.39 -1.32
C LEU A 179 1.44 -6.15 -0.21
N ASN A 180 2.58 -5.66 0.27
CA ASN A 180 3.31 -6.31 1.36
C ASN A 180 2.70 -6.01 2.74
N GLY A 181 1.71 -5.11 2.81
CA GLY A 181 1.08 -4.69 4.06
C GLY A 181 1.96 -3.77 4.89
N ASP A 182 2.84 -3.02 4.23
CA ASP A 182 3.91 -2.28 4.89
C ASP A 182 3.40 -1.00 5.57
N MET A 183 2.33 -0.42 5.03
CA MET A 183 1.66 0.79 5.51
C MET A 183 1.30 0.70 7.00
N ARG A 184 0.69 -0.41 7.43
CA ARG A 184 0.23 -0.59 8.82
C ARG A 184 1.39 -0.61 9.82
N LEU A 185 2.53 -1.17 9.42
CA LEU A 185 3.74 -1.17 10.23
C LEU A 185 4.29 0.27 10.36
N ASN A 186 4.35 1.00 9.24
CA ASN A 186 4.85 2.38 9.21
C ASN A 186 3.99 3.33 10.06
N VAL A 187 2.66 3.27 9.95
CA VAL A 187 1.75 4.06 10.78
C VAL A 187 1.94 3.79 12.28
N ARG A 188 2.18 2.53 12.66
CA ARG A 188 2.44 2.16 14.07
C ARG A 188 3.80 2.66 14.55
N LEU A 189 4.82 2.61 13.71
CA LEU A 189 6.15 3.16 14.02
C LEU A 189 6.05 4.65 14.35
N ILE A 190 5.30 5.43 13.56
CA ILE A 190 5.08 6.86 13.81
C ILE A 190 4.46 7.09 15.19
N ALA A 191 3.37 6.37 15.48
CA ALA A 191 2.66 6.52 16.74
C ALA A 191 3.58 6.21 17.94
N ILE A 192 4.37 5.14 17.84
CA ILE A 192 5.29 4.71 18.89
C ILE A 192 6.42 5.74 19.09
N LEU A 193 7.07 6.16 18.00
CA LEU A 193 8.20 7.10 18.04
C LEU A 193 7.81 8.48 18.56
N ALA A 194 6.57 8.93 18.33
CA ALA A 194 6.09 10.23 18.79
C ALA A 194 6.14 10.37 20.33
N GLY A 195 5.85 9.30 21.08
CA GLY A 195 5.96 9.32 22.54
C GLY A 195 7.39 9.55 23.04
N ILE A 196 8.38 8.93 22.39
CA ILE A 196 9.81 9.14 22.71
C ILE A 196 10.24 10.56 22.32
N LEU A 197 9.80 11.04 21.16
CA LEU A 197 10.10 12.40 20.69
C LEU A 197 9.56 13.48 21.64
N MET A 198 8.39 13.24 22.24
CA MET A 198 7.76 14.16 23.20
C MET A 198 8.68 14.49 24.38
N ILE A 199 9.49 13.54 24.85
CA ILE A 199 10.49 13.76 25.92
C ILE A 199 11.54 14.79 25.47
N GLY A 200 12.06 14.64 24.25
CA GLY A 200 13.04 15.57 23.68
C GLY A 200 12.46 16.96 23.47
N GLN A 201 11.21 17.05 22.98
CA GLN A 201 10.50 18.31 22.78
C GLN A 201 10.25 19.05 24.10
N ILE A 202 9.87 18.33 25.16
CA ILE A 202 9.73 18.90 26.51
C ILE A 202 11.07 19.37 27.05
N GLY A 203 12.13 18.58 26.86
CA GLY A 203 13.49 19.00 27.20
C GLY A 203 13.88 20.32 26.50
N GLN A 204 13.59 20.42 25.20
CA GLN A 204 13.84 21.64 24.43
C GLN A 204 12.99 22.82 24.91
N PHE A 205 11.72 22.58 25.25
CA PHE A 205 10.84 23.60 25.83
C PHE A 205 11.37 24.11 27.18
N LEU A 206 11.75 23.21 28.08
CA LEU A 206 12.33 23.55 29.40
C LEU A 206 13.66 24.29 29.26
N LEU A 207 14.49 23.88 28.30
CA LEU A 207 15.74 24.56 27.98
C LEU A 207 15.45 26.00 27.52
N ARG A 208 14.51 26.19 26.58
CA ARG A 208 14.12 27.55 26.16
C ARG A 208 13.53 28.36 27.31
N ALA A 209 12.66 27.78 28.14
CA ALA A 209 12.08 28.47 29.29
C ALA A 209 13.14 28.87 30.34
N GLY A 210 14.15 28.02 30.55
CA GLY A 210 15.27 28.28 31.46
C GLY A 210 16.22 29.38 30.99
N PHE A 211 16.48 29.50 29.68
CA PHE A 211 17.43 30.47 29.12
C PHE A 211 16.79 31.79 28.62
N TYR A 212 15.58 31.76 28.04
CA TYR A 212 14.92 32.97 27.48
C TYR A 212 14.13 33.80 28.51
N SER A 213 13.82 33.26 29.70
CA SER A 213 13.20 34.03 30.79
C SER A 213 14.16 35.03 31.47
N SER A 214 15.43 35.07 31.07
CA SER A 214 16.44 36.02 31.54
C SER A 214 16.31 37.42 30.92
N ALA A 215 15.70 37.55 29.74
CA ALA A 215 15.72 38.81 28.98
C ALA A 215 14.64 39.84 29.37
N ILE A 216 13.57 39.45 30.07
CA ILE A 216 12.45 40.36 30.40
C ILE A 216 11.99 40.14 31.86
N ARG A 217 12.57 40.92 32.78
CA ARG A 217 12.11 41.22 34.16
C ARG A 217 11.90 40.04 35.15
N SER A 218 12.72 40.00 36.20
CA SER A 218 12.30 40.29 37.58
C SER A 218 13.38 39.92 38.59
N ARG A 219 13.64 40.83 39.53
CA ARG A 219 14.80 40.91 40.43
C ARG A 219 14.65 40.03 41.69
N ASN A 220 13.88 38.95 41.67
CA ASN A 220 13.53 38.24 42.92
C ASN A 220 13.17 36.74 42.79
N ARG A 221 13.74 36.00 41.82
CA ARG A 221 13.60 34.52 41.76
C ARG A 221 14.95 33.85 41.76
N ASP A 222 15.09 32.82 42.60
CA ASP A 222 16.32 32.05 42.83
C ASP A 222 16.99 31.60 41.53
N GLY A 223 18.12 32.20 41.16
CA GLY A 223 18.88 31.83 39.96
C GLY A 223 19.31 30.36 39.92
N ARG A 224 19.34 29.68 41.07
CA ARG A 224 19.57 28.23 41.18
C ARG A 224 18.43 27.40 40.59
N ALA A 225 17.17 27.82 40.77
CA ALA A 225 16.02 27.09 40.24
C ALA A 225 15.92 27.21 38.70
N GLN A 226 16.24 28.39 38.15
CA GLN A 226 16.33 28.60 36.70
C GLN A 226 17.48 27.80 36.06
N ALA A 227 18.67 27.79 36.69
CA ALA A 227 19.79 26.98 36.23
C ALA A 227 19.48 25.48 36.28
N ALA A 228 18.86 25.00 37.36
CA ALA A 228 18.43 23.60 37.49
C ALA A 228 17.41 23.21 36.41
N MET A 229 16.47 24.08 36.08
CA MET A 229 15.49 23.87 35.01
C MET A 229 16.15 23.79 33.63
N GLY A 230 17.15 24.64 33.35
CA GLY A 230 17.91 24.61 32.11
C GLY A 230 18.76 23.33 31.95
N VAL A 231 19.42 22.89 33.02
CA VAL A 231 20.20 21.63 33.04
C VAL A 231 19.30 20.41 32.86
N LEU A 232 18.15 20.38 33.54
CA LEU A 232 17.15 19.33 33.36
C LEU A 232 16.62 19.31 31.93
N GLY A 233 16.32 20.49 31.35
CA GLY A 233 15.89 20.62 29.97
C GLY A 233 16.92 20.08 28.98
N LEU A 234 18.21 20.42 29.17
CA LEU A 234 19.30 19.90 28.34
C LEU A 234 19.42 18.37 28.44
N ALA A 235 19.35 17.83 29.64
CA ALA A 235 19.44 16.39 29.87
C ALA A 235 18.27 15.64 29.23
N LEU A 236 17.03 16.12 29.40
CA LEU A 236 15.85 15.54 28.75
C LEU A 236 15.91 15.64 27.23
N MET A 237 16.43 16.75 26.70
CA MET A 237 16.66 16.93 25.27
C MET A 237 17.63 15.85 24.76
N ILE A 238 18.80 15.70 25.40
CA ILE A 238 19.79 14.68 25.01
C ILE A 238 19.18 13.27 25.08
N ILE A 239 18.56 12.90 26.21
CA ILE A 239 17.94 11.58 26.39
C ILE A 239 16.86 11.33 25.33
N GLY A 240 15.99 12.31 25.08
CA GLY A 240 14.95 12.21 24.07
C GLY A 240 15.50 12.00 22.66
N TYR A 241 16.49 12.81 22.24
CA TYR A 241 17.10 12.67 20.91
C TYR A 241 17.92 11.39 20.77
N VAL A 242 18.58 10.91 21.83
CA VAL A 242 19.22 9.58 21.83
C VAL A 242 18.17 8.47 21.70
N GLY A 243 17.04 8.59 22.38
CA GLY A 243 15.90 7.68 22.21
C GLY A 243 15.39 7.66 20.77
N VAL A 244 15.21 8.84 20.15
CA VAL A 244 14.83 8.98 18.74
C VAL A 244 15.88 8.37 17.81
N PHE A 245 17.18 8.55 18.10
CA PHE A 245 18.27 7.95 17.34
C PHE A 245 18.19 6.42 17.32
N PHE A 246 18.02 5.78 18.48
CA PHE A 246 17.88 4.32 18.55
C PHE A 246 16.56 3.85 17.93
N GLY A 247 15.47 4.61 18.09
CA GLY A 247 14.20 4.34 17.42
C GLY A 247 14.35 4.32 15.90
N ARG A 248 15.05 5.29 15.33
CA ARG A 248 15.38 5.35 13.90
C ARG A 248 16.30 4.23 13.45
N LEU A 249 17.26 3.81 14.28
CA LEU A 249 18.14 2.68 13.97
C LEU A 249 17.37 1.35 13.87
N ILE A 250 16.45 1.11 14.82
CA ILE A 250 15.57 -0.07 14.79
C ILE A 250 14.71 -0.06 13.53
N GLN A 251 14.12 1.09 13.23
CA GLN A 251 13.32 1.27 12.03
C GLN A 251 14.12 1.01 10.74
N ALA A 252 15.31 1.59 10.61
CA ALA A 252 16.18 1.39 9.45
C ALA A 252 16.55 -0.09 9.27
N ALA A 253 16.82 -0.81 10.37
CA ALA A 253 17.09 -2.24 10.31
C ALA A 253 15.91 -3.06 9.80
N VAL A 254 14.68 -2.69 10.16
CA VAL A 254 13.44 -3.35 9.69
C VAL A 254 13.08 -2.94 8.26
N SER A 255 13.39 -1.71 7.84
CA SER A 255 13.01 -1.20 6.51
C SER A 255 13.95 -1.63 5.38
N ARG A 256 15.28 -1.65 5.60
CA ARG A 256 16.27 -1.85 4.52
C ARG A 256 16.02 -3.07 3.62
N GLN A 257 15.66 -4.22 4.19
CA GLN A 257 15.37 -5.42 3.40
C GLN A 257 14.08 -5.27 2.56
N ARG A 258 13.11 -4.51 3.05
CA ARG A 258 11.82 -4.29 2.38
C ARG A 258 11.98 -3.35 1.20
N GLU A 259 12.82 -2.32 1.33
CA GLU A 259 13.15 -1.41 0.23
C GLU A 259 13.75 -2.15 -0.97
N MET A 260 14.70 -3.06 -0.73
CA MET A 260 15.32 -3.86 -1.80
C MET A 260 14.31 -4.80 -2.48
N LEU A 261 13.39 -5.37 -1.69
CA LEU A 261 12.30 -6.20 -2.23
C LEU A 261 11.29 -5.34 -3.03
N ALA A 262 10.97 -4.14 -2.55
CA ALA A 262 10.07 -3.21 -3.22
C ALA A 262 10.65 -2.74 -4.57
N ASP A 263 11.95 -2.47 -4.64
CA ASP A 263 12.64 -2.18 -5.91
C ASP A 263 12.54 -3.35 -6.90
N ALA A 264 12.80 -4.58 -6.43
CA ALA A 264 12.66 -5.76 -7.28
C ALA A 264 11.21 -5.96 -7.75
N SER A 265 10.23 -5.76 -6.88
CA SER A 265 8.80 -5.81 -7.24
C SER A 265 8.42 -4.72 -8.23
N SER A 266 8.95 -3.51 -8.08
CA SER A 266 8.73 -2.43 -9.04
C SER A 266 9.21 -2.82 -10.43
N VAL A 267 10.38 -3.45 -10.55
CA VAL A 267 10.87 -3.95 -11.85
C VAL A 267 9.97 -5.06 -12.38
N GLN A 268 9.46 -5.94 -11.53
CA GLN A 268 8.53 -7.00 -11.94
C GLN A 268 7.20 -6.43 -12.46
N PHE A 269 6.66 -5.41 -11.81
CA PHE A 269 5.40 -4.78 -12.19
C PHE A 269 5.52 -3.94 -13.46
N THR A 270 6.61 -3.18 -13.59
CA THR A 270 6.79 -2.24 -14.71
C THR A 270 7.54 -2.82 -15.91
N ARG A 271 8.23 -3.95 -15.71
CA ARG A 271 9.23 -4.51 -16.65
C ARG A 271 10.31 -3.53 -17.10
N ASN A 272 10.46 -2.41 -16.40
CA ASN A 272 11.36 -1.34 -16.78
C ASN A 272 12.34 -1.06 -15.63
N PRO A 273 13.51 -1.72 -15.59
CA PRO A 273 14.54 -1.43 -14.59
C PRO A 273 15.07 0.02 -14.71
N GLY A 274 14.97 0.61 -15.91
CA GLY A 274 15.33 2.00 -16.15
C GLY A 274 14.41 3.00 -15.45
N GLY A 275 13.12 2.68 -15.27
CA GLY A 275 12.16 3.55 -14.59
C GLY A 275 12.54 3.80 -13.14
N ILE A 276 12.50 2.76 -12.30
CA ILE A 276 12.89 2.89 -10.89
C ILE A 276 14.36 3.28 -10.72
N GLY A 277 15.27 2.77 -11.56
CA GLY A 277 16.69 3.13 -11.50
C GLY A 277 16.96 4.60 -11.85
N GLY A 278 16.26 5.16 -12.84
CA GLY A 278 16.32 6.57 -13.23
C GLY A 278 15.76 7.49 -12.14
N ALA A 279 14.61 7.12 -11.57
CA ALA A 279 14.02 7.83 -10.44
C ALA A 279 14.98 7.88 -9.24
N LEU A 280 15.55 6.73 -8.84
CA LEU A 280 16.54 6.66 -7.76
C LEU A 280 17.78 7.50 -8.04
N PHE A 281 18.25 7.52 -9.29
CA PHE A 281 19.39 8.34 -9.69
C PHE A 281 19.08 9.83 -9.54
N LYS A 282 17.91 10.30 -10.01
CA LYS A 282 17.47 11.70 -9.83
C LYS A 282 17.28 12.08 -8.36
N ILE A 283 16.70 11.20 -7.55
CA ILE A 283 16.57 11.40 -6.09
C ILE A 283 17.96 11.57 -5.45
N GLY A 284 18.91 10.72 -5.80
CA GLY A 284 20.29 10.79 -5.31
C GLY A 284 21.04 12.06 -5.73
N MET A 285 20.64 12.71 -6.82
CA MET A 285 21.22 13.97 -7.28
C MET A 285 20.56 15.21 -6.67
N THR A 286 19.25 15.14 -6.37
CA THR A 286 18.42 16.31 -6.04
C THR A 286 18.28 16.54 -4.53
N SER A 287 19.10 15.90 -3.69
CA SER A 287 19.06 15.90 -2.21
C SER A 287 18.25 17.05 -1.58
N GLY A 288 16.95 16.84 -1.37
CA GLY A 288 16.02 17.80 -0.79
C GLY A 288 15.34 17.19 0.44
N TYR A 289 15.41 17.91 1.56
CA TYR A 289 14.76 17.58 2.82
C TYR A 289 13.31 18.08 2.80
N LEU A 290 12.38 17.44 3.51
CA LEU A 290 11.07 18.02 3.77
C LEU A 290 11.22 19.22 4.71
N ASP A 291 11.41 20.43 4.19
CA ASP A 291 11.63 21.64 5.00
C ASP A 291 10.31 22.33 5.42
N THR A 292 9.17 21.92 4.86
CA THR A 292 7.97 22.79 4.83
C THR A 292 6.89 22.50 5.87
N THR A 293 6.99 21.42 6.67
CA THR A 293 5.92 21.06 7.63
C THR A 293 6.41 20.85 9.06
N SER A 294 5.59 21.28 10.03
CA SER A 294 5.82 21.08 11.47
C SER A 294 5.89 19.60 11.89
N HIS A 295 5.48 18.68 11.02
CA HIS A 295 5.52 17.23 11.21
C HIS A 295 6.59 16.52 10.37
N ALA A 296 7.43 17.25 9.63
CA ALA A 296 8.45 16.69 8.75
C ALA A 296 9.40 15.71 9.48
N SER A 297 9.82 16.02 10.71
CA SER A 297 10.70 15.16 11.51
C SER A 297 10.14 13.76 11.76
N ASP A 298 8.82 13.66 11.86
CA ASP A 298 8.10 12.45 12.19
C ASP A 298 7.81 11.62 10.96
N MET A 299 7.84 12.22 9.76
CA MET A 299 7.32 11.63 8.51
C MET A 299 8.40 11.43 7.43
N ASN A 300 9.58 12.01 7.61
CA ASN A 300 10.77 11.81 6.76
C ASN A 300 11.15 10.34 6.54
N HIS A 301 10.69 9.41 7.38
CA HIS A 301 10.97 7.99 7.24
C HIS A 301 10.00 7.24 6.31
N MET A 302 8.85 7.84 5.97
CA MET A 302 7.93 7.30 4.96
C MET A 302 8.32 7.76 3.55
N CYS A 303 9.12 8.80 3.44
CA CYS A 303 9.47 9.45 2.18
C CYS A 303 10.82 8.93 1.66
N PHE A 304 10.95 8.76 0.35
CA PHE A 304 12.16 8.29 -0.34
C PHE A 304 13.45 9.09 -0.07
N GLY A 305 13.35 10.32 0.44
CA GLY A 305 14.44 11.26 0.64
C GLY A 305 15.28 11.02 1.90
N GLU A 306 16.60 11.16 1.76
CA GLU A 306 17.56 11.00 2.87
C GLU A 306 17.29 11.94 4.05
N SER A 307 17.25 11.38 5.26
CA SER A 307 17.27 12.14 6.51
C SER A 307 18.72 12.40 6.97
N ALA A 308 19.22 13.62 6.69
CA ALA A 308 20.41 14.29 7.25
C ALA A 308 21.83 14.02 6.66
N ARG A 309 22.53 15.12 6.32
CA ARG A 309 23.97 15.20 5.97
C ARG A 309 24.86 15.04 7.21
N MET A 310 25.11 13.82 7.67
CA MET A 310 26.27 13.51 8.52
C MET A 310 26.99 12.27 7.97
N LYS A 311 28.32 12.18 8.12
CA LYS A 311 29.13 11.03 7.64
C LYS A 311 28.75 9.66 8.26
N PHE A 312 27.85 9.66 9.25
CA PHE A 312 27.21 8.49 9.86
C PHE A 312 25.76 8.24 9.37
N SER A 313 25.29 8.93 8.33
CA SER A 313 23.88 8.86 7.86
C SER A 313 23.50 7.51 7.26
N SER A 314 24.43 6.71 6.74
CA SER A 314 24.11 5.39 6.16
C SER A 314 23.53 4.40 7.16
N LEU A 315 23.83 4.57 8.46
CA LEU A 315 23.29 3.72 9.53
C LEU A 315 21.86 4.12 9.93
N LEU A 316 21.50 5.40 9.76
CA LEU A 316 20.21 6.00 10.14
C LEU A 316 19.26 6.23 8.97
N ALA A 317 19.72 6.05 7.73
CA ALA A 317 18.87 6.15 6.55
C ALA A 317 17.81 5.03 6.58
N SER A 318 16.54 5.41 6.44
CA SER A 318 15.42 4.47 6.24
C SER A 318 15.60 3.65 4.96
N HIS A 319 16.33 4.20 3.97
CA HIS A 319 16.61 3.56 2.69
C HIS A 319 18.08 3.12 2.59
N PRO A 320 18.36 1.95 1.97
CA PRO A 320 19.72 1.58 1.58
C PRO A 320 20.35 2.63 0.65
N PRO A 321 21.69 2.71 0.58
CA PRO A 321 22.38 3.62 -0.32
C PRO A 321 21.89 3.50 -1.76
N VAL A 322 21.59 4.63 -2.40
CA VAL A 322 21.05 4.69 -3.77
C VAL A 322 21.88 3.88 -4.77
N ASN A 323 23.21 3.94 -4.66
CA ASN A 323 24.11 3.19 -5.55
C ASN A 323 23.95 1.66 -5.40
N GLU A 324 23.73 1.17 -4.18
CA GLU A 324 23.51 -0.27 -3.92
C GLU A 324 22.18 -0.72 -4.51
N ARG A 325 21.13 0.09 -4.34
CA ARG A 325 19.80 -0.16 -4.91
C ARG A 325 19.83 -0.23 -6.43
N ILE A 326 20.45 0.77 -7.09
CA ILE A 326 20.56 0.81 -8.56
C ILE A 326 21.35 -0.40 -9.08
N ASN A 327 22.44 -0.77 -8.42
CA ASN A 327 23.24 -1.93 -8.83
C ASN A 327 22.51 -3.26 -8.61
N ALA A 328 21.68 -3.36 -7.56
CA ALA A 328 20.85 -4.53 -7.31
C ALA A 328 19.69 -4.67 -8.31
N ILE A 329 19.12 -3.55 -8.78
CA ILE A 329 18.11 -3.52 -9.85
C ILE A 329 18.72 -4.06 -11.16
N GLN A 330 19.83 -3.46 -11.59
CA GLN A 330 20.53 -3.90 -12.78
C GLN A 330 22.02 -3.52 -12.71
N PRO A 331 22.93 -4.50 -12.73
CA PRO A 331 24.37 -4.23 -12.78
C PRO A 331 24.73 -3.36 -13.99
N GLY A 332 25.53 -2.31 -13.76
CA GLY A 332 25.97 -1.37 -14.81
C GLY A 332 24.97 -0.27 -15.17
N LEU A 333 23.73 -0.29 -14.63
CA LEU A 333 22.74 0.75 -14.88
C LEU A 333 23.21 2.14 -14.41
N LEU A 334 23.83 2.20 -13.23
CA LEU A 334 24.38 3.45 -12.69
C LEU A 334 25.40 4.11 -13.62
N ALA A 335 26.25 3.31 -14.26
CA ALA A 335 27.25 3.81 -15.22
C ALA A 335 26.57 4.37 -16.48
N ARG A 336 25.54 3.68 -16.99
CA ARG A 336 24.74 4.14 -18.13
C ARG A 336 24.01 5.45 -17.84
N LEU A 337 23.40 5.58 -16.66
CA LEU A 337 22.71 6.80 -16.23
C LEU A 337 23.69 7.98 -16.10
N ARG A 338 24.87 7.76 -15.51
CA ARG A 338 25.92 8.78 -15.43
C ARG A 338 26.47 9.19 -16.80
N SER A 339 26.56 8.26 -17.76
CA SER A 339 26.97 8.58 -19.13
C SER A 339 25.94 9.50 -19.80
N ARG A 340 24.66 9.13 -19.76
CA ARG A 340 23.57 9.92 -20.35
C ARG A 340 23.52 11.34 -19.81
N LEU A 341 23.79 11.53 -18.51
CA LEU A 341 23.84 12.85 -17.90
C LEU A 341 25.01 13.70 -18.45
N ARG A 342 26.19 13.10 -18.67
CA ARG A 342 27.32 13.82 -19.30
C ARG A 342 27.03 14.21 -20.74
N ASP A 343 26.30 13.36 -21.46
CA ASP A 343 25.95 13.61 -22.86
C ASP A 343 24.84 14.68 -23.01
N THR A 344 24.07 14.94 -21.95
CA THR A 344 22.98 15.94 -21.92
C THR A 344 23.41 17.29 -21.33
N GLU A 345 24.54 17.37 -20.62
CA GLU A 345 25.16 18.66 -20.30
C GLU A 345 25.79 19.24 -21.59
N PRO A 346 25.39 20.43 -22.07
CA PRO A 346 26.06 21.05 -23.19
C PRO A 346 27.53 21.25 -22.82
N SER A 347 28.43 20.84 -23.72
CA SER A 347 29.88 21.13 -23.67
C SER A 347 30.13 22.64 -23.65
N ALA A 348 29.88 23.30 -22.51
CA ALA A 348 30.20 24.69 -22.25
C ALA A 348 31.52 24.85 -21.47
N LYS A 349 32.25 23.74 -21.25
CA LYS A 349 33.59 23.74 -20.61
C LYS A 349 34.63 22.87 -21.34
N LEU A 350 34.55 22.83 -22.67
CA LEU A 350 35.54 22.14 -23.51
C LEU A 350 36.16 23.08 -24.56
N HIS A 351 36.50 24.30 -24.13
CA HIS A 351 37.46 25.15 -24.84
C HIS A 351 38.33 25.90 -23.83
N THR A 352 39.21 25.18 -23.14
CA THR A 352 40.50 25.75 -22.73
C THR A 352 41.49 24.61 -22.49
N ASN A 353 42.53 24.61 -23.32
CA ASN A 353 43.79 23.86 -23.19
C ASN A 353 43.77 22.36 -23.57
N THR A 354 43.70 22.10 -24.87
CA THR A 354 44.35 20.93 -25.47
C THR A 354 45.53 21.44 -26.33
N PRO A 355 46.79 21.10 -26.02
CA PRO A 355 47.87 21.17 -27.00
C PRO A 355 47.65 20.11 -28.08
N GLN A 356 47.87 20.49 -29.34
CA GLN A 356 47.75 19.66 -30.53
C GLN A 356 48.73 18.45 -30.54
N PRO A 357 48.48 17.45 -31.42
CA PRO A 357 48.72 16.04 -31.16
C PRO A 357 50.09 15.54 -31.65
N GLU A 358 50.64 14.56 -30.93
CA GLU A 358 51.68 13.68 -31.47
C GLU A 358 51.04 12.45 -32.11
N ALA A 359 51.33 12.30 -33.41
CA ALA A 359 50.94 11.19 -34.24
C ALA A 359 51.72 9.92 -33.87
N ALA A 360 51.01 8.85 -33.49
CA ALA A 360 51.55 7.50 -33.60
C ALA A 360 50.42 6.44 -33.72
N ARG A 361 50.28 5.94 -34.95
CA ARG A 361 49.95 4.56 -35.34
C ARG A 361 48.53 4.02 -35.10
N PHE A 362 47.64 4.30 -36.06
CA PHE A 362 46.43 3.51 -36.36
C PHE A 362 46.38 3.16 -37.86
N ALA A 363 47.46 2.55 -38.38
CA ALA A 363 47.55 2.16 -39.80
C ALA A 363 47.50 0.64 -40.06
N ASP A 364 47.39 -0.22 -39.04
CA ASP A 364 47.65 -1.68 -39.21
C ASP A 364 46.47 -2.63 -39.01
N LEU A 365 45.21 -2.17 -38.94
CA LEU A 365 44.07 -3.09 -38.73
C LEU A 365 42.93 -2.97 -39.74
N ALA A 366 43.12 -2.20 -40.81
CA ALA A 366 42.13 -2.05 -41.89
C ALA A 366 42.40 -2.90 -43.15
N ASN A 367 43.39 -3.80 -43.11
CA ASN A 367 43.68 -4.72 -44.20
C ASN A 367 43.84 -6.15 -43.70
N GLN A 368 42.72 -6.81 -43.39
CA GLN A 368 42.64 -8.25 -43.61
C GLN A 368 41.19 -8.70 -43.89
N VAL A 369 40.92 -8.74 -45.20
CA VAL A 369 40.25 -9.82 -45.94
C VAL A 369 38.73 -9.96 -45.80
N ALA A 370 38.05 -9.43 -46.82
CA ALA A 370 36.82 -9.97 -47.38
C ALA A 370 37.15 -10.90 -48.58
N GLY A 371 36.46 -12.05 -48.70
CA GLY A 371 36.35 -12.80 -49.97
C GLY A 371 36.28 -14.35 -49.85
N PRO A 372 35.61 -15.07 -50.79
CA PRO A 372 34.59 -16.10 -50.48
C PRO A 372 34.84 -17.51 -51.09
N VAL A 373 34.28 -18.61 -50.55
CA VAL A 373 34.09 -19.90 -51.29
C VAL A 373 32.88 -20.74 -50.78
N ARG A 374 32.16 -21.35 -51.73
CA ARG A 374 30.95 -22.19 -51.69
C ARG A 374 31.21 -23.72 -51.62
N GLY A 375 30.22 -24.49 -51.13
CA GLY A 375 29.75 -25.82 -51.65
C GLY A 375 30.00 -27.07 -50.76
N THR A 376 29.03 -27.62 -49.99
CA THR A 376 28.00 -28.71 -50.25
C THR A 376 28.54 -30.13 -50.56
N PRO A 377 27.84 -31.27 -50.27
CA PRO A 377 26.43 -31.45 -49.86
C PRO A 377 26.16 -32.47 -48.70
N GLY A 378 24.98 -32.38 -48.07
CA GLY A 378 24.56 -33.33 -47.01
C GLY A 378 23.09 -33.24 -46.58
N ALA A 379 22.18 -33.40 -47.54
CA ALA A 379 20.85 -34.04 -47.44
C ALA A 379 19.81 -33.61 -46.35
N ARG A 380 18.74 -33.00 -46.90
CA ARG A 380 17.28 -33.21 -46.66
C ARG A 380 16.51 -32.25 -45.73
N LEU A 381 15.46 -31.71 -46.36
CA LEU A 381 14.39 -30.85 -45.87
C LEU A 381 13.30 -31.64 -45.11
N SER A 382 12.84 -31.03 -44.00
CA SER A 382 11.47 -30.96 -43.43
C SER A 382 10.79 -32.25 -42.92
N PRO A 383 9.75 -32.20 -42.04
CA PRO A 383 9.06 -31.05 -41.43
C PRO A 383 8.86 -31.14 -39.89
N LEU A 384 8.25 -30.09 -39.33
CA LEU A 384 7.49 -30.03 -38.08
C LEU A 384 6.96 -31.39 -37.58
N ARG A 385 7.41 -31.80 -36.38
CA ARG A 385 6.69 -32.72 -35.50
C ARG A 385 6.71 -32.19 -34.07
N SER A 386 5.53 -31.72 -33.66
CA SER A 386 4.93 -31.90 -32.34
C SER A 386 5.78 -32.66 -31.32
N SER A 387 6.24 -31.94 -30.30
CA SER A 387 6.46 -32.52 -28.98
C SER A 387 5.26 -32.18 -28.10
N PHE A 388 4.11 -32.78 -28.44
CA PHE A 388 3.21 -33.29 -27.42
C PHE A 388 3.78 -34.65 -27.03
N ASN A 389 4.29 -34.78 -25.82
CA ASN A 389 4.08 -35.99 -25.03
C ASN A 389 4.34 -35.71 -23.55
N GLU A 390 3.28 -35.98 -22.79
CA GLU A 390 3.29 -36.35 -21.38
C GLU A 390 3.87 -35.31 -20.41
N THR A 391 3.10 -34.23 -20.25
CA THR A 391 3.02 -33.53 -18.96
C THR A 391 2.68 -34.54 -17.86
N ALA A 392 3.71 -35.00 -17.15
CA ALA A 392 3.59 -35.23 -15.72
C ALA A 392 2.90 -33.99 -15.11
N PRO A 393 1.94 -34.14 -14.18
CA PRO A 393 1.26 -33.00 -13.58
C PRO A 393 2.32 -32.12 -12.91
N GLN A 394 2.63 -30.98 -13.53
CA GLN A 394 3.27 -29.90 -12.79
C GLN A 394 2.32 -29.58 -11.64
N PRO A 395 2.77 -29.53 -10.38
CA PRO A 395 1.88 -29.20 -9.28
C PRO A 395 1.21 -27.88 -9.62
N ALA A 396 -0.13 -27.92 -9.74
CA ALA A 396 -0.93 -26.74 -10.01
C ALA A 396 -0.44 -25.63 -9.07
N THR A 397 0.09 -24.55 -9.64
CA THR A 397 0.61 -23.44 -8.83
C THR A 397 -0.55 -22.89 -8.03
N LEU A 398 -0.51 -23.07 -6.71
CA LEU A 398 -1.54 -22.63 -5.77
C LEU A 398 -1.94 -21.18 -6.06
N LEU A 399 -3.24 -20.92 -6.18
CA LEU A 399 -3.76 -19.62 -6.59
C LEU A 399 -3.37 -18.50 -5.60
N SER A 400 -3.27 -18.82 -4.32
CA SER A 400 -2.81 -17.94 -3.25
C SER A 400 -1.38 -17.41 -3.46
N SER A 401 -0.55 -18.10 -4.24
CA SER A 401 0.80 -17.65 -4.59
C SER A 401 0.81 -16.53 -5.64
N ARG A 402 -0.28 -16.42 -6.44
CA ARG A 402 -0.49 -15.38 -7.46
C ARG A 402 -1.15 -14.11 -6.90
N VAL A 403 -1.68 -14.17 -5.69
CA VAL A 403 -2.28 -13.01 -5.01
C VAL A 403 -1.23 -11.90 -4.84
N GLY A 404 -1.57 -10.69 -5.30
CA GLY A 404 -0.68 -9.54 -5.23
C GLY A 404 0.57 -9.65 -6.13
N THR A 405 0.48 -10.43 -7.20
CA THR A 405 1.47 -10.45 -8.30
C THR A 405 0.83 -9.90 -9.57
N VAL A 406 1.61 -9.17 -10.37
CA VAL A 406 1.20 -8.72 -11.70
C VAL A 406 1.73 -9.70 -12.75
N THR A 407 0.86 -10.21 -13.62
CA THR A 407 1.24 -11.09 -14.73
C THR A 407 1.20 -10.32 -16.06
N PRO A 408 1.92 -10.78 -17.10
CA PRO A 408 1.79 -10.19 -18.44
C PRO A 408 0.37 -10.18 -18.98
N GLN A 409 -0.43 -11.19 -18.60
CA GLN A 409 -1.83 -11.29 -18.98
C GLN A 409 -2.68 -10.24 -18.25
N SER A 410 -2.49 -10.04 -16.93
CA SER A 410 -3.27 -9.05 -16.17
C SER A 410 -2.95 -7.62 -16.59
N GLU A 411 -1.70 -7.34 -16.95
CA GLU A 411 -1.28 -6.05 -17.49
C GLU A 411 -1.85 -5.80 -18.90
N ALA A 412 -1.77 -6.79 -19.79
CA ALA A 412 -2.35 -6.68 -21.14
C ALA A 412 -3.87 -6.46 -21.07
N PHE A 413 -4.55 -7.19 -20.17
CA PHE A 413 -5.97 -6.98 -19.89
C PHE A 413 -6.25 -5.55 -19.40
N ALA A 414 -5.47 -5.03 -18.46
CA ALA A 414 -5.62 -3.66 -17.96
C ALA A 414 -5.47 -2.62 -19.09
N ALA A 415 -4.44 -2.79 -19.93
CA ALA A 415 -4.19 -1.90 -21.06
C ALA A 415 -5.31 -1.94 -22.10
N ASP A 416 -5.77 -3.14 -22.48
CA ASP A 416 -6.85 -3.34 -23.44
C ASP A 416 -8.17 -2.76 -22.93
N LEU A 417 -8.53 -3.05 -21.67
CA LEU A 417 -9.72 -2.49 -21.02
C LEU A 417 -9.70 -0.97 -21.05
N LEU A 418 -8.59 -0.34 -20.63
CA LEU A 418 -8.47 1.12 -20.59
C LEU A 418 -8.54 1.76 -21.99
N GLN A 419 -8.08 1.05 -23.04
CA GLN A 419 -8.17 1.50 -24.43
C GLN A 419 -9.60 1.40 -24.98
N GLN A 420 -10.35 0.36 -24.60
CA GLN A 420 -11.74 0.17 -25.03
C GLN A 420 -12.69 1.21 -24.43
N LEU A 421 -12.37 1.80 -23.28
CA LEU A 421 -13.21 2.77 -22.61
C LEU A 421 -13.20 4.16 -23.31
N PRO A 422 -14.34 4.62 -23.87
CA PRO A 422 -14.44 5.94 -24.47
C PRO A 422 -14.05 7.04 -23.48
N ALA A 423 -13.39 8.10 -23.95
CA ALA A 423 -12.97 9.20 -23.08
C ALA A 423 -14.17 9.87 -22.36
N THR A 424 -15.33 9.96 -23.04
CA THR A 424 -16.58 10.46 -22.46
C THR A 424 -17.06 9.60 -21.29
N PHE A 425 -16.98 8.29 -21.41
CA PHE A 425 -17.33 7.34 -20.35
C PHE A 425 -16.36 7.48 -19.17
N ARG A 426 -15.04 7.45 -19.43
CA ARG A 426 -14.02 7.59 -18.38
C ARG A 426 -14.16 8.88 -17.59
N ASN A 427 -14.36 10.00 -18.28
CA ASN A 427 -14.54 11.29 -17.61
C ASN A 427 -15.74 11.29 -16.65
N LEU A 428 -16.83 10.57 -16.98
CA LEU A 428 -17.98 10.45 -16.07
C LEU A 428 -17.63 9.66 -14.80
N LEU A 429 -16.81 8.61 -14.89
CA LEU A 429 -16.39 7.80 -13.72
C LEU A 429 -15.66 8.65 -12.67
N TYR A 430 -14.99 9.71 -13.10
CA TYR A 430 -14.24 10.61 -12.23
C TYR A 430 -15.10 11.70 -11.58
N THR A 431 -16.34 11.89 -12.05
CA THR A 431 -17.28 12.84 -11.43
C THR A 431 -18.08 12.16 -10.33
N ARG A 432 -18.43 12.90 -9.26
CA ARG A 432 -19.30 12.40 -8.18
C ARG A 432 -20.62 11.85 -8.72
N ALA A 433 -21.29 12.63 -9.58
CA ALA A 433 -22.56 12.22 -10.17
C ALA A 433 -22.40 11.00 -11.08
N GLY A 434 -21.44 11.00 -12.00
CA GLY A 434 -21.22 9.87 -12.91
C GLY A 434 -20.81 8.59 -12.20
N ALA A 435 -20.02 8.66 -11.13
CA ALA A 435 -19.68 7.51 -10.31
C ALA A 435 -20.89 6.89 -9.59
N ILE A 436 -21.80 7.73 -9.05
CA ILE A 436 -23.05 7.26 -8.46
C ILE A 436 -23.94 6.61 -9.53
N GLN A 437 -24.10 7.28 -10.67
CA GLN A 437 -24.90 6.77 -11.78
C GLN A 437 -24.31 5.50 -12.38
N LEU A 438 -22.98 5.30 -12.33
CA LEU A 438 -22.37 4.02 -12.71
C LEU A 438 -22.88 2.89 -11.82
N CYS A 439 -22.93 3.08 -10.49
CA CYS A 439 -23.44 2.04 -9.60
C CYS A 439 -24.90 1.69 -9.89
N TYR A 440 -25.73 2.69 -10.21
CA TYR A 440 -27.13 2.45 -10.62
C TYR A 440 -27.22 1.84 -12.02
N GLY A 441 -26.35 2.26 -12.94
CA GLY A 441 -26.25 1.76 -14.30
C GLY A 441 -25.87 0.29 -14.32
N LEU A 442 -24.87 -0.13 -13.54
CA LEU A 442 -24.45 -1.53 -13.40
C LEU A 442 -25.60 -2.44 -12.92
N LEU A 443 -26.53 -1.93 -12.13
CA LEU A 443 -27.71 -2.68 -11.66
C LEU A 443 -28.87 -2.70 -12.66
N THR A 444 -28.89 -1.77 -13.61
CA THR A 444 -30.09 -1.50 -14.44
C THR A 444 -29.86 -1.63 -15.94
N TYR A 445 -28.61 -1.75 -16.40
CA TYR A 445 -28.29 -1.75 -17.83
C TYR A 445 -28.83 -2.98 -18.57
N HIS A 446 -28.91 -4.13 -17.89
CA HIS A 446 -29.49 -5.35 -18.44
C HIS A 446 -31.03 -5.33 -18.49
N LEU A 447 -31.67 -4.42 -17.73
CA LEU A 447 -33.13 -4.40 -17.62
C LEU A 447 -33.77 -3.81 -18.89
N PRO A 448 -34.95 -4.29 -19.28
CA PRO A 448 -35.77 -3.65 -20.30
C PRO A 448 -36.07 -2.19 -19.95
N PRO A 449 -36.28 -1.29 -20.93
CA PRO A 449 -36.48 0.14 -20.69
C PRO A 449 -37.58 0.46 -19.67
N ASN A 450 -38.73 -0.22 -19.76
CA ASN A 450 -39.87 -0.01 -18.87
C ASN A 450 -39.58 -0.41 -17.41
N GLU A 451 -38.83 -1.50 -17.21
CA GLU A 451 -38.46 -1.97 -15.87
C GLU A 451 -37.36 -1.11 -15.26
N ARG A 452 -36.41 -0.68 -16.10
CA ARG A 452 -35.36 0.27 -15.73
C ARG A 452 -35.94 1.57 -15.21
N GLU A 453 -36.90 2.17 -15.92
CA GLU A 453 -37.56 3.41 -15.46
C GLU A 453 -38.28 3.20 -14.12
N ARG A 454 -38.99 2.08 -13.94
CA ARG A 454 -39.63 1.74 -12.67
C ARG A 454 -38.63 1.58 -11.52
N CYS A 455 -37.49 0.94 -11.77
CA CYS A 455 -36.45 0.78 -10.76
C CYS A 455 -35.83 2.13 -10.38
N LEU A 456 -35.51 2.97 -11.38
CA LEU A 456 -34.94 4.29 -11.14
C LEU A 456 -35.92 5.24 -10.45
N ALA A 457 -37.23 5.06 -10.63
CA ALA A 457 -38.27 5.82 -9.93
C ALA A 457 -38.33 5.53 -8.41
N LEU A 458 -37.70 4.46 -7.92
CA LEU A 458 -37.55 4.18 -6.48
C LEU A 458 -36.53 5.09 -5.79
N LEU A 459 -35.68 5.76 -6.59
CA LEU A 459 -34.65 6.66 -6.10
C LEU A 459 -35.26 8.02 -5.73
N PRO A 460 -34.71 8.70 -4.72
CA PRO A 460 -35.20 10.03 -4.34
C PRO A 460 -35.03 11.04 -5.48
N GLU A 461 -35.96 11.98 -5.61
CA GLU A 461 -35.81 13.16 -6.47
C GLU A 461 -34.75 14.10 -5.88
N ASN A 462 -33.48 13.76 -6.08
CA ASN A 462 -32.33 14.54 -5.66
C ASN A 462 -31.43 14.78 -6.87
N THR A 463 -30.97 16.01 -7.04
CA THR A 463 -30.14 16.44 -8.17
C THR A 463 -28.82 15.70 -8.30
N LEU A 464 -28.28 15.07 -7.23
CA LEU A 464 -27.02 14.31 -7.29
C LEU A 464 -27.22 12.82 -7.02
N LEU A 465 -28.08 12.46 -6.07
CA LEU A 465 -28.27 11.08 -5.59
C LEU A 465 -29.46 10.34 -6.24
N GLY A 466 -30.30 11.05 -7.00
CA GLY A 466 -31.39 10.45 -7.78
C GLY A 466 -30.90 9.81 -9.08
N GLY A 467 -31.77 9.05 -9.74
CA GLY A 467 -31.47 8.50 -11.07
C GLY A 467 -31.42 9.61 -12.12
N GLN A 468 -30.24 9.91 -12.66
CA GLN A 468 -30.08 10.93 -13.69
C GLN A 468 -30.10 10.30 -15.07
N SER A 469 -31.26 10.37 -15.73
CA SER A 469 -31.48 9.76 -17.06
C SER A 469 -30.47 10.23 -18.11
N GLU A 470 -30.07 11.50 -18.09
CA GLU A 470 -29.09 12.06 -19.04
C GLU A 470 -27.68 11.45 -18.91
N ILE A 471 -27.20 11.26 -17.68
CA ILE A 471 -25.90 10.64 -17.45
C ILE A 471 -25.98 9.14 -17.74
N LEU A 472 -27.04 8.47 -17.27
CA LEU A 472 -27.27 7.05 -17.52
C LEU A 472 -27.35 6.75 -19.03
N ALA A 473 -28.00 7.61 -19.82
CA ALA A 473 -28.06 7.50 -21.27
C ALA A 473 -26.67 7.57 -21.94
N LYS A 474 -25.70 8.27 -21.34
CA LYS A 474 -24.31 8.31 -21.80
C LYS A 474 -23.50 7.08 -21.36
N LEU A 475 -23.86 6.46 -20.23
CA LEU A 475 -23.16 5.28 -19.69
C LEU A 475 -23.65 3.97 -20.34
N TYR A 476 -24.95 3.83 -20.60
CA TYR A 476 -25.54 2.58 -21.07
C TYR A 476 -24.94 2.03 -22.37
N PRO A 477 -24.68 2.83 -23.42
CA PRO A 477 -24.11 2.29 -24.66
C PRO A 477 -22.80 1.55 -24.41
N THR A 478 -21.92 2.11 -23.58
CA THR A 478 -20.64 1.49 -23.24
C THR A 478 -20.84 0.27 -22.33
N LEU A 479 -21.70 0.36 -21.31
CA LEU A 479 -22.00 -0.78 -20.42
C LEU A 479 -22.62 -1.98 -21.15
N MET A 480 -23.36 -1.75 -22.22
CA MET A 480 -23.95 -2.80 -23.06
C MET A 480 -22.94 -3.47 -24.00
N THR A 481 -21.86 -2.77 -24.36
CA THR A 481 -20.82 -3.31 -25.25
C THR A 481 -19.67 -3.98 -24.51
N LEU A 482 -19.47 -3.64 -23.24
CA LEU A 482 -18.40 -4.17 -22.43
C LEU A 482 -18.71 -5.60 -21.97
N ASP A 483 -17.66 -6.41 -21.88
CA ASP A 483 -17.76 -7.73 -21.29
C ASP A 483 -18.10 -7.64 -19.79
N GLU A 484 -18.80 -8.65 -19.28
CA GLU A 484 -19.23 -8.68 -17.87
C GLU A 484 -18.03 -8.69 -16.91
N ALA A 485 -16.88 -9.23 -17.34
CA ALA A 485 -15.63 -9.18 -16.58
C ALA A 485 -15.12 -7.75 -16.30
N ALA A 486 -15.56 -6.76 -17.08
CA ALA A 486 -15.17 -5.36 -16.90
C ALA A 486 -15.95 -4.62 -15.80
N ARG A 487 -17.06 -5.20 -15.27
CA ARG A 487 -17.94 -4.54 -14.29
C ARG A 487 -17.17 -4.05 -13.04
N PHE A 488 -16.35 -4.91 -12.44
CA PHE A 488 -15.57 -4.57 -11.24
C PHE A 488 -14.39 -3.63 -11.52
N PRO A 489 -13.53 -3.87 -12.53
CA PRO A 489 -12.49 -2.92 -12.89
C PRO A 489 -13.01 -1.49 -13.11
N ILE A 490 -14.16 -1.32 -13.78
CA ILE A 490 -14.75 0.00 -14.01
C ILE A 490 -15.30 0.61 -12.71
N LEU A 491 -15.89 -0.22 -11.84
CA LEU A 491 -16.30 0.22 -10.51
C LEU A 491 -15.09 0.70 -9.69
N GLU A 492 -13.95 0.01 -9.76
CA GLU A 492 -12.71 0.40 -9.09
C GLU A 492 -12.17 1.74 -9.60
N LEU A 493 -12.27 2.01 -10.91
CA LEU A 493 -11.92 3.32 -11.49
C LEU A 493 -12.80 4.45 -10.94
N ALA A 494 -14.05 4.17 -10.59
CA ALA A 494 -14.98 5.15 -10.01
C ALA A 494 -14.80 5.34 -8.49
N MET A 495 -14.07 4.44 -7.80
CA MET A 495 -13.91 4.48 -6.34
C MET A 495 -13.34 5.79 -5.80
N PRO A 496 -12.33 6.43 -6.42
CA PRO A 496 -11.84 7.73 -5.96
C PRO A 496 -12.92 8.82 -5.94
N ALA A 497 -13.82 8.82 -6.93
CA ALA A 497 -14.94 9.76 -6.98
C ALA A 497 -16.03 9.42 -5.94
N LEU A 498 -16.25 8.14 -5.66
CA LEU A 498 -17.18 7.68 -4.62
C LEU A 498 -16.68 7.98 -3.19
N ARG A 499 -15.36 7.90 -2.94
CA ARG A 499 -14.77 8.22 -1.63
C ARG A 499 -14.83 9.71 -1.30
N LYS A 500 -14.92 10.58 -2.30
CA LYS A 500 -15.14 12.03 -2.14
C LYS A 500 -16.52 12.41 -1.59
N LEU A 501 -17.49 11.49 -1.65
CA LEU A 501 -18.81 11.74 -1.10
C LEU A 501 -18.73 11.92 0.41
N ASP A 502 -19.51 12.86 0.93
CA ASP A 502 -19.59 13.06 2.38
C ASP A 502 -20.22 11.83 3.08
N ALA A 503 -20.17 11.80 4.42
CA ALA A 503 -20.62 10.63 5.17
C ALA A 503 -22.14 10.37 5.04
N ASP A 504 -22.94 11.41 4.76
CA ASP A 504 -24.39 11.29 4.62
C ASP A 504 -24.76 10.92 3.17
N GLU A 505 -24.11 11.53 2.17
CA GLU A 505 -24.16 11.18 0.75
C GLU A 505 -23.80 9.70 0.54
N ARG A 506 -22.70 9.21 1.13
CA ARG A 506 -22.33 7.78 1.08
C ARG A 506 -23.40 6.89 1.66
N ARG A 507 -23.96 7.26 2.82
CA ARG A 507 -25.01 6.46 3.49
C ARG A 507 -26.27 6.40 2.63
N LEU A 508 -26.67 7.52 2.04
CA LEU A 508 -27.83 7.61 1.14
C LEU A 508 -27.60 6.82 -0.15
N MET A 509 -26.43 6.97 -0.78
CA MET A 509 -26.05 6.23 -1.98
C MET A 509 -26.07 4.71 -1.75
N LEU A 510 -25.46 4.23 -0.65
CA LEU A 510 -25.50 2.81 -0.27
C LEU A 510 -26.93 2.34 0.02
N GLY A 511 -27.76 3.18 0.63
CA GLY A 511 -29.19 2.92 0.83
C GLY A 511 -29.95 2.78 -0.49
N ASN A 512 -29.67 3.65 -1.47
CA ASN A 512 -30.25 3.62 -2.80
C ASN A 512 -29.83 2.37 -3.58
N VAL A 513 -28.56 1.98 -3.53
CA VAL A 513 -28.07 0.71 -4.10
C VAL A 513 -28.86 -0.46 -3.52
N ARG A 514 -29.06 -0.52 -2.19
CA ARG A 514 -29.86 -1.58 -1.56
C ARG A 514 -31.32 -1.58 -1.99
N LYS A 515 -31.92 -0.41 -2.25
CA LYS A 515 -33.29 -0.31 -2.76
C LYS A 515 -33.41 -0.88 -4.17
N LEU A 516 -32.46 -0.54 -5.06
CA LEU A 516 -32.43 -1.06 -6.43
C LEU A 516 -32.24 -2.57 -6.44
N VAL A 517 -31.28 -3.06 -5.65
CA VAL A 517 -31.00 -4.48 -5.47
C VAL A 517 -32.21 -5.24 -4.89
N ALA A 518 -33.06 -4.59 -4.09
CA ALA A 518 -34.25 -5.22 -3.51
C ALA A 518 -35.51 -5.05 -4.39
N ALA A 519 -35.43 -4.37 -5.53
CA ALA A 519 -36.59 -3.93 -6.31
C ALA A 519 -37.37 -5.11 -6.92
N ASP A 520 -36.66 -6.11 -7.42
CA ASP A 520 -37.23 -7.30 -8.08
C ASP A 520 -37.46 -8.48 -7.12
N LYS A 521 -37.09 -8.32 -5.84
CA LYS A 521 -37.11 -9.34 -4.77
C LYS A 521 -36.28 -10.59 -5.10
N ARG A 522 -35.37 -10.51 -6.05
CA ARG A 522 -34.35 -11.53 -6.35
C ARG A 522 -33.00 -10.90 -6.04
N LEU A 523 -32.01 -11.73 -5.74
CA LEU A 523 -30.65 -11.24 -5.54
C LEU A 523 -29.71 -12.11 -6.36
N SER A 524 -29.09 -11.51 -7.37
CA SER A 524 -28.03 -12.11 -8.13
C SER A 524 -26.70 -12.09 -7.37
N LEU A 525 -25.75 -12.95 -7.78
CA LEU A 525 -24.39 -12.95 -7.23
C LEU A 525 -23.69 -11.61 -7.48
N PHE A 526 -23.85 -11.05 -8.68
CA PHE A 526 -23.34 -9.73 -9.02
C PHE A 526 -23.83 -8.64 -8.06
N GLU A 527 -25.14 -8.55 -7.82
CA GLU A 527 -25.72 -7.54 -6.94
C GLU A 527 -25.24 -7.68 -5.49
N LEU A 528 -25.11 -8.93 -5.01
CA LEU A 528 -24.54 -9.21 -3.71
C LEU A 528 -23.08 -8.78 -3.63
N ALA A 529 -22.29 -9.10 -4.66
CA ALA A 529 -20.87 -8.75 -4.74
C ALA A 529 -20.68 -7.24 -4.81
N LEU A 530 -21.45 -6.53 -5.65
CA LEU A 530 -21.44 -5.08 -5.77
C LEU A 530 -21.82 -4.40 -4.44
N ASN A 531 -22.92 -4.81 -3.82
CA ASN A 531 -23.34 -4.23 -2.54
C ASN A 531 -22.33 -4.52 -1.43
N THR A 532 -21.75 -5.72 -1.40
CA THR A 532 -20.73 -6.08 -0.39
C THR A 532 -19.46 -5.26 -0.58
N PHE A 533 -18.98 -5.14 -1.82
CA PHE A 533 -17.82 -4.34 -2.19
C PHE A 533 -18.02 -2.87 -1.81
N LEU A 534 -19.12 -2.25 -2.24
CA LEU A 534 -19.42 -0.86 -1.91
C LEU A 534 -19.52 -0.62 -0.41
N ASN A 535 -20.16 -1.53 0.35
CA ASN A 535 -20.19 -1.42 1.81
C ASN A 535 -18.80 -1.58 2.43
N ARG A 536 -17.96 -2.50 1.95
CA ARG A 536 -16.62 -2.72 2.49
C ARG A 536 -15.75 -1.48 2.35
N HIS A 537 -15.84 -0.79 1.21
CA HIS A 537 -14.96 0.32 0.85
C HIS A 537 -15.51 1.72 1.17
N LEU A 538 -16.83 1.89 1.30
CA LEU A 538 -17.45 3.21 1.50
C LEU A 538 -18.17 3.38 2.85
N ALA A 539 -18.40 2.30 3.60
CA ALA A 539 -19.07 2.41 4.91
C ALA A 539 -18.26 3.25 5.92
N PRO A 540 -18.89 3.78 6.99
CA PRO A 540 -18.21 4.61 7.99
C PRO A 540 -17.02 3.92 8.68
N ASN A 541 -17.05 2.60 8.76
CA ASN A 541 -16.00 1.76 9.32
C ASN A 541 -15.08 1.15 8.25
N ALA A 542 -15.20 1.57 6.99
CA ALA A 542 -14.34 1.09 5.92
C ALA A 542 -12.87 1.31 6.26
N GLU A 543 -12.53 2.46 6.86
CA GLU A 543 -11.17 2.89 7.21
C GLU A 543 -10.53 2.15 8.43
N GLN A 544 -11.20 1.13 8.98
CA GLN A 544 -10.79 0.47 10.21
C GLN A 544 -10.24 -0.94 9.97
N ALA A 545 -9.12 -1.24 10.62
CA ALA A 545 -8.52 -2.56 10.52
C ALA A 545 -9.37 -3.67 11.15
N VAL A 546 -9.65 -4.73 10.39
CA VAL A 546 -10.40 -5.90 10.88
C VAL A 546 -9.54 -6.68 11.91
N PRO A 547 -10.06 -6.92 13.14
CA PRO A 547 -9.33 -7.68 14.15
C PRO A 547 -9.35 -9.18 13.86
N VAL A 548 -8.23 -9.86 14.15
CA VAL A 548 -8.16 -11.33 14.09
C VAL A 548 -8.82 -11.91 15.32
N ARG A 549 -9.84 -12.76 15.12
CA ARG A 549 -10.50 -13.53 16.19
C ARG A 549 -10.23 -15.03 16.07
N HIS A 550 -10.00 -15.53 14.85
CA HIS A 550 -9.85 -16.95 14.58
C HIS A 550 -8.41 -17.29 14.20
N ARG A 551 -7.80 -18.23 14.94
CA ARG A 551 -6.41 -18.71 14.73
C ARG A 551 -6.33 -20.18 14.33
N SER A 552 -7.47 -20.82 14.05
CA SER A 552 -7.55 -22.19 13.58
C SER A 552 -8.78 -22.40 12.71
N TYR A 553 -8.67 -23.27 11.71
CA TYR A 553 -9.79 -23.64 10.83
C TYR A 553 -10.95 -24.29 11.61
N ARG A 554 -10.65 -25.03 12.68
CA ARG A 554 -11.67 -25.67 13.54
C ARG A 554 -12.71 -24.68 14.07
N SER A 555 -12.30 -23.45 14.39
CA SER A 555 -13.19 -22.41 14.92
C SER A 555 -14.16 -21.82 13.89
N VAL A 556 -13.92 -22.05 12.61
CA VAL A 556 -14.71 -21.52 11.48
C VAL A 556 -15.11 -22.63 10.51
N ARG A 557 -15.15 -23.88 11.00
CA ARG A 557 -15.36 -25.07 10.17
C ARG A 557 -16.62 -24.97 9.30
N ALA A 558 -17.77 -24.68 9.92
CA ALA A 558 -19.03 -24.53 9.20
C ALA A 558 -18.97 -23.41 8.13
N ASN A 559 -18.21 -22.34 8.38
CA ASN A 559 -18.05 -21.25 7.42
C ASN A 559 -17.19 -21.67 6.22
N ILE A 560 -16.14 -22.48 6.44
CA ILE A 560 -15.31 -23.03 5.35
C ILE A 560 -16.11 -24.03 4.53
N GLU A 561 -16.81 -24.97 5.19
CA GLU A 561 -17.68 -25.95 4.52
C GLU A 561 -18.76 -25.24 3.67
N CYS A 562 -19.34 -24.15 4.17
CA CYS A 562 -20.29 -23.30 3.43
C CYS A 562 -19.69 -22.66 2.18
N VAL A 563 -18.52 -22.01 2.28
CA VAL A 563 -17.89 -21.36 1.10
C VAL A 563 -17.41 -22.39 0.09
N VAL A 564 -16.70 -23.43 0.52
CA VAL A 564 -16.18 -24.46 -0.40
C VAL A 564 -17.33 -25.18 -1.09
N GLY A 565 -18.42 -25.50 -0.37
CA GLY A 565 -19.61 -26.10 -0.99
C GLY A 565 -20.27 -25.19 -2.03
N LEU A 566 -20.26 -23.88 -1.81
CA LEU A 566 -20.77 -22.92 -2.80
C LEU A 566 -19.89 -22.86 -4.06
N PHE A 567 -18.56 -22.83 -3.90
CA PHE A 567 -17.61 -22.80 -5.01
C PHE A 567 -17.62 -24.11 -5.81
N ALA A 568 -17.66 -25.26 -5.13
CA ALA A 568 -17.72 -26.56 -5.78
C ALA A 568 -18.97 -26.70 -6.66
N ARG A 569 -20.10 -26.13 -6.24
CA ARG A 569 -21.31 -26.07 -7.07
C ARG A 569 -21.19 -25.08 -8.22
N ALA A 570 -20.60 -23.92 -7.97
CA ALA A 570 -20.44 -22.88 -8.98
C ALA A 570 -19.57 -23.35 -10.16
N GLY A 571 -18.51 -24.12 -9.90
CA GLY A 571 -17.62 -24.68 -10.92
C GLY A 571 -17.95 -26.10 -11.38
N SER A 572 -19.17 -26.56 -11.14
CA SER A 572 -19.62 -27.88 -11.57
C SER A 572 -20.88 -27.79 -12.42
N HIS A 573 -21.04 -28.73 -13.35
CA HIS A 573 -22.27 -28.86 -14.13
C HIS A 573 -23.17 -30.01 -13.63
N SER A 574 -22.67 -30.82 -12.70
CA SER A 574 -23.35 -32.00 -12.14
C SER A 574 -23.21 -32.05 -10.62
N GLU A 575 -24.25 -32.52 -9.94
CA GLU A 575 -24.25 -32.69 -8.47
C GLU A 575 -23.16 -33.66 -8.00
N GLN A 576 -22.86 -34.70 -8.79
CA GLN A 576 -21.80 -35.66 -8.48
C GLN A 576 -20.39 -35.03 -8.59
N GLU A 577 -20.21 -34.14 -9.57
CA GLU A 577 -18.95 -33.41 -9.77
C GLU A 577 -18.76 -32.37 -8.67
N ALA A 578 -19.82 -31.67 -8.28
CA ALA A 578 -19.83 -30.76 -7.14
C ALA A 578 -19.41 -31.44 -5.84
N GLU A 579 -19.94 -32.65 -5.57
CA GLU A 579 -19.56 -33.43 -4.39
C GLU A 579 -18.07 -33.78 -4.44
N ASN A 580 -17.57 -34.28 -5.56
CA ASN A 580 -16.15 -34.64 -5.70
C ASN A 580 -15.24 -33.42 -5.48
N LEU A 581 -15.53 -32.30 -6.14
CA LEU A 581 -14.77 -31.04 -5.98
C LEU A 581 -14.81 -30.53 -4.54
N TYR A 582 -15.97 -30.63 -3.88
CA TYR A 582 -16.11 -30.27 -2.48
C TYR A 582 -15.23 -31.15 -1.59
N GLN A 583 -15.28 -32.47 -1.76
CA GLN A 583 -14.49 -33.44 -0.98
C GLN A 583 -12.99 -33.23 -1.17
N GLU A 584 -12.54 -32.97 -2.41
CA GLU A 584 -11.14 -32.66 -2.69
C GLU A 584 -10.67 -31.36 -2.04
N ALA A 585 -11.45 -30.28 -2.21
CA ALA A 585 -11.11 -28.97 -1.69
C ALA A 585 -11.14 -28.92 -0.15
N ILE A 586 -12.09 -29.63 0.48
CA ILE A 586 -12.25 -29.63 1.95
C ILE A 586 -11.23 -30.55 2.65
N ALA A 587 -10.72 -31.58 1.96
CA ALA A 587 -9.69 -32.49 2.48
C ALA A 587 -8.40 -31.76 2.85
N GLY A 588 -8.13 -30.60 2.23
CA GLY A 588 -7.04 -29.70 2.61
C GLY A 588 -7.17 -29.09 4.01
N PHE A 589 -8.36 -29.13 4.63
CA PHE A 589 -8.64 -28.56 5.95
C PHE A 589 -9.00 -29.60 7.01
N PHE A 590 -9.78 -30.62 6.66
CA PHE A 590 -10.39 -31.56 7.61
C PHE A 590 -10.30 -33.00 7.10
N SER A 591 -9.90 -33.93 7.97
CA SER A 591 -9.75 -35.36 7.62
C SER A 591 -11.10 -36.10 7.45
N GLU A 592 -12.14 -35.65 8.14
CA GLU A 592 -13.50 -36.17 8.03
C GLU A 592 -14.44 -35.01 7.73
N PRO A 593 -14.66 -34.67 6.46
CA PRO A 593 -15.56 -33.59 6.09
C PRO A 593 -17.03 -33.99 6.28
N ASN A 594 -17.86 -33.01 6.64
CA ASN A 594 -19.31 -33.18 6.60
C ASN A 594 -19.79 -33.20 5.15
N GLN A 595 -20.94 -33.82 4.88
CA GLN A 595 -21.61 -33.66 3.58
C GLN A 595 -21.77 -32.18 3.23
N PRO A 596 -21.72 -31.81 1.94
CA PRO A 596 -21.86 -30.42 1.55
C PRO A 596 -23.18 -29.86 2.08
N PRO A 597 -23.19 -28.60 2.54
CA PRO A 597 -24.38 -27.97 3.12
C PRO A 597 -25.54 -27.98 2.12
N ALA A 598 -26.78 -27.82 2.61
CA ALA A 598 -28.02 -27.96 1.84
C ALA A 598 -28.01 -27.26 0.47
N SER A 599 -28.89 -27.70 -0.45
CA SER A 599 -28.97 -27.27 -1.86
C SER A 599 -29.06 -25.75 -2.09
N SER A 600 -29.38 -24.96 -1.05
CA SER A 600 -29.38 -23.50 -1.11
C SER A 600 -28.73 -22.91 0.16
N VAL A 601 -27.83 -21.93 -0.03
CA VAL A 601 -27.25 -21.12 1.04
C VAL A 601 -28.00 -19.80 1.07
N SER A 602 -28.50 -19.40 2.24
CA SER A 602 -29.16 -18.11 2.35
C SER A 602 -28.15 -16.96 2.25
N ILE A 603 -28.55 -15.82 1.68
CA ILE A 603 -27.66 -14.65 1.55
C ILE A 603 -27.17 -14.16 2.92
N LYS A 604 -28.05 -14.19 3.92
CA LYS A 604 -27.72 -13.82 5.29
C LYS A 604 -26.64 -14.75 5.86
N GLU A 605 -26.75 -16.04 5.59
CA GLU A 605 -25.76 -17.04 5.98
C GLU A 605 -24.42 -16.80 5.27
N LEU A 606 -24.42 -16.54 3.95
CA LEU A 606 -23.21 -16.20 3.20
C LEU A 606 -22.53 -14.94 3.76
N GLN A 607 -23.28 -13.88 4.06
CA GLN A 607 -22.75 -12.67 4.69
C GLN A 607 -22.12 -12.96 6.07
N THR A 608 -22.80 -13.75 6.92
CA THR A 608 -22.24 -14.13 8.23
C THR A 608 -20.99 -14.99 8.09
N THR A 609 -20.96 -15.86 7.08
CA THR A 609 -19.84 -16.73 6.77
C THR A 609 -18.63 -15.92 6.33
N LEU A 610 -18.78 -15.03 5.35
CA LEU A 610 -17.70 -14.16 4.89
C LEU A 610 -17.19 -13.23 6.00
N ALA A 611 -18.10 -12.67 6.80
CA ALA A 611 -17.73 -11.85 7.95
C ALA A 611 -16.92 -12.62 9.00
N SER A 612 -17.21 -13.90 9.23
CA SER A 612 -16.44 -14.79 10.11
C SER A 612 -15.04 -15.07 9.53
N LEU A 613 -14.97 -15.43 8.24
CA LEU A 613 -13.72 -15.73 7.55
C LEU A 613 -12.79 -14.52 7.44
N SER A 614 -13.33 -13.30 7.28
CA SER A 614 -12.55 -12.06 7.25
C SER A 614 -11.66 -11.89 8.50
N ARG A 615 -12.10 -12.44 9.64
CA ARG A 615 -11.44 -12.36 10.96
C ARG A 615 -10.45 -13.49 11.22
N LEU A 616 -10.11 -14.29 10.21
CA LEU A 616 -9.05 -15.28 10.27
C LEU A 616 -7.66 -14.65 10.33
N SER A 617 -6.72 -15.35 10.95
CA SER A 617 -5.30 -15.00 10.86
C SER A 617 -4.79 -15.10 9.41
N PRO A 618 -3.92 -14.19 8.95
CA PRO A 618 -3.48 -14.16 7.56
C PRO A 618 -2.95 -15.47 6.99
N LEU A 619 -2.23 -16.28 7.79
CA LEU A 619 -1.67 -17.56 7.35
C LEU A 619 -2.71 -18.65 7.05
N LEU A 620 -3.96 -18.45 7.49
CA LEU A 620 -5.08 -19.36 7.22
C LEU A 620 -5.90 -18.93 6.00
N LYS A 621 -5.75 -17.69 5.55
CA LYS A 621 -6.47 -17.18 4.36
C LYS A 621 -6.01 -17.83 3.03
N PRO A 622 -4.73 -18.18 2.80
CA PRO A 622 -4.28 -18.87 1.59
C PRO A 622 -5.07 -20.14 1.28
N GLY A 623 -5.26 -21.00 2.29
CA GLY A 623 -5.95 -22.27 2.09
C GLY A 623 -7.36 -22.07 1.55
N ILE A 624 -8.07 -21.03 2.01
CA ILE A 624 -9.41 -20.69 1.52
C ILE A 624 -9.37 -20.25 0.06
N ILE A 625 -8.44 -19.37 -0.31
CA ILE A 625 -8.26 -18.93 -1.70
C ILE A 625 -7.88 -20.11 -2.60
N ASP A 626 -7.00 -20.99 -2.15
CA ASP A 626 -6.57 -22.17 -2.89
C ASP A 626 -7.71 -23.17 -3.09
N ALA A 627 -8.51 -23.41 -2.06
CA ALA A 627 -9.68 -24.28 -2.15
C ALA A 627 -10.76 -23.72 -3.06
N CYS A 628 -11.06 -22.42 -2.97
CA CYS A 628 -11.98 -21.73 -3.88
C CYS A 628 -11.46 -21.77 -5.32
N GLY A 629 -10.16 -21.53 -5.51
CA GLY A 629 -9.48 -21.60 -6.80
C GLY A 629 -9.50 -22.99 -7.42
N HIS A 630 -9.30 -24.04 -6.62
CA HIS A 630 -9.38 -25.43 -7.08
C HIS A 630 -10.75 -25.74 -7.69
N CYS A 631 -11.83 -25.26 -7.08
CA CYS A 631 -13.18 -25.49 -7.60
C CYS A 631 -13.44 -24.81 -8.96
N ILE A 632 -12.95 -23.58 -9.17
CA ILE A 632 -13.28 -22.76 -10.36
C ILE A 632 -12.26 -22.88 -11.49
N LEU A 633 -11.09 -23.48 -11.23
CA LEU A 633 -10.05 -23.69 -12.24
C LEU A 633 -10.00 -25.13 -12.73
N HIS A 634 -10.87 -26.01 -12.22
CA HIS A 634 -10.85 -27.44 -12.50
C HIS A 634 -11.04 -27.76 -14.00
N ASP A 635 -11.90 -27.02 -14.68
CA ASP A 635 -12.21 -27.19 -16.12
C ASP A 635 -11.36 -26.28 -17.04
N GLY A 636 -10.50 -25.44 -16.45
CA GLY A 636 -9.66 -24.48 -17.15
C GLY A 636 -10.39 -23.27 -17.74
N LYS A 637 -11.66 -23.03 -17.39
CA LYS A 637 -12.46 -21.89 -17.87
C LYS A 637 -13.20 -21.23 -16.71
N VAL A 638 -12.85 -19.98 -16.42
CA VAL A 638 -13.54 -19.22 -15.39
C VAL A 638 -14.76 -18.50 -16.00
N GLU A 639 -15.96 -18.90 -15.59
CA GLU A 639 -17.19 -18.19 -15.90
C GLU A 639 -17.31 -16.89 -15.09
N VAL A 640 -18.11 -15.94 -15.59
CA VAL A 640 -18.32 -14.64 -14.92
C VAL A 640 -18.83 -14.81 -13.49
N ARG A 641 -19.73 -15.77 -13.26
CA ARG A 641 -20.32 -16.04 -11.94
C ARG A 641 -19.26 -16.51 -10.94
N GLU A 642 -18.30 -17.31 -11.39
CA GLU A 642 -17.19 -17.79 -10.59
C GLU A 642 -16.20 -16.68 -10.28
N TYR A 643 -15.93 -15.82 -11.26
CA TYR A 643 -15.13 -14.62 -11.08
C TYR A 643 -15.75 -13.67 -10.03
N GLU A 644 -17.05 -13.39 -10.14
CA GLU A 644 -17.77 -12.52 -9.20
C GLU A 644 -17.79 -13.11 -7.77
N LEU A 645 -17.94 -14.43 -7.65
CA LEU A 645 -17.89 -15.13 -6.37
C LEU A 645 -16.47 -15.09 -5.76
N MET A 646 -15.45 -15.33 -6.58
CA MET A 646 -14.06 -15.22 -6.15
C MET A 646 -13.70 -13.79 -5.73
N ARG A 647 -14.21 -12.79 -6.46
CA ARG A 647 -14.05 -11.37 -6.12
C ARG A 647 -14.66 -11.04 -4.76
N LEU A 648 -15.87 -11.55 -4.49
CA LEU A 648 -16.53 -11.42 -3.20
C LEU A 648 -15.69 -12.01 -2.06
N VAL A 649 -15.11 -13.20 -2.25
CA VAL A 649 -14.25 -13.84 -1.23
C VAL A 649 -12.93 -13.08 -1.05
N ALA A 650 -12.26 -12.71 -2.15
CA ALA A 650 -10.98 -12.01 -2.11
C ALA A 650 -11.09 -10.66 -1.37
N ASP A 651 -12.13 -9.88 -1.70
CA ASP A 651 -12.41 -8.60 -1.04
C ASP A 651 -12.69 -8.77 0.46
N GLN A 652 -13.48 -9.78 0.84
CA GLN A 652 -13.77 -10.08 2.26
C GLN A 652 -12.55 -10.59 3.03
N LEU A 653 -11.60 -11.21 2.35
CA LEU A 653 -10.35 -11.67 2.96
C LEU A 653 -9.25 -10.60 2.98
N ASP A 654 -9.53 -9.36 2.55
CA ASP A 654 -8.56 -8.26 2.42
C ASP A 654 -7.33 -8.66 1.59
N CYS A 655 -7.56 -9.41 0.51
CA CYS A 655 -6.51 -9.76 -0.45
C CYS A 655 -6.82 -9.25 -1.85
N PRO A 656 -5.80 -8.83 -2.62
CA PRO A 656 -5.96 -8.51 -4.03
C PRO A 656 -6.61 -9.67 -4.77
N MET A 657 -7.41 -9.35 -5.78
CA MET A 657 -7.97 -10.38 -6.67
C MET A 657 -6.82 -11.15 -7.33
N PRO A 658 -6.72 -12.48 -7.17
CA PRO A 658 -5.71 -13.25 -7.87
C PRO A 658 -5.93 -13.19 -9.39
N PRO A 659 -4.86 -13.13 -10.19
CA PRO A 659 -4.94 -13.33 -11.64
C PRO A 659 -5.49 -14.74 -11.94
N LEU A 660 -6.62 -14.79 -12.64
CA LEU A 660 -7.31 -16.03 -13.06
C LEU A 660 -7.00 -16.36 -14.52
#